data_AF-A0A9P0KLK1-F1
#
_entry.id   AF-A0A9P0KLK1-F1
#
_cell.length_a   1.000
_cell.length_b   1.000
_cell.length_c   1.000
_cell.angle_alpha   90.00
_cell.angle_beta   90.00
_cell.angle_gamma   90.00
#
_symmetry.space_group_name_H-M   'P 1'
#
loop_
_entity.id
_entity.type
_entity.pdbx_description
1 polymer ?
#
loop_
_entity_poly.entity_id
_entity_poly.type
_entity_poly.pdbx_seq_one_letter_code
_entity_poly.pdbx_strand_id
1 'polypeptide(L)'
;MLIFISELYVSNETVLQVIEKLTKFLEHPEEHQTALDTCASLSAYISTIIYTENLLLTYSEDLLLALFRLSCNSSLSEDIISTETLYEVRTAWQDSLSLLAKYLEREESISLVSKLADIVEKEFLNGSLEESHVNHLVEVVANLLKAVYGSQPLWLTDFSNLFVKRSFVETWERSLSSLCSLSEYVKGRLSSPYEELKGIEMVKDLEDLHVAKLFAWTYLKLQVLGTNLADDSEDCEEDEEENEKSKVCYYNVMDENEIFFAEILHIISLGSCYLETFNNTKQYEIILNYYVLAEMKLKSTIQSISTELKEALKTVLRDKCLSEAWLWCNAVYTLFSEINPDALTDIYSDFTKDVTGRNLGFLHLTQTFAKHLNYDHVQNKKYEPIEQVIILNSLMHCEEIDVQIAEVFSKIEEIRSENVPQFLCDNCNMSWEKYQQILETIRLCASLMKHKFNSLTQRHWDFGVISLVSWASNCLKNRSSYQKIQVQALFSEVVQLFINADNQIKGMKEDNVKSSYVSEWDDVLVESIHGDLAQLWLYLAEQLEQNNGNLLQYLPFIQEFSKVINNINHQFIFKTSDTSLPKWSKFLRRSCFLLAHWHPNLQLWGYKMLLALVPGLIKIDTDAVNLNNPHQKGLVFEQFKEKLVETHGIVNSMLMEFKLGEDVCNVKVGTDAFTYTFAYLLIWDILLTLCGEASTELRYQYAEWLRNEDLLNNFLNNLFKLMPTEVLHCNEGKSKYFMDNFLEKPEMHVTDTCNGEKIEYLVCWLYSLAVTQLPALVRQWWTGLETKVAQVVERVTTLYVSQHLCVQELNDIMKHQSQFKNMVIKVMPTAREITAVYTIDEVQVELVISLPANYPLGGLDVQCNKQIGGTNHKQWLLQFKKCVEHQNGRIWDGLSLWNNNLDKKFEGVEECYICYAVLHRGTYQMPKLSCQTCKKKFHSACLYKWFRTSCKSSCPICRNLF
;
A
#
# COMPACT_ATOMS: atom_id res chain seq x y z
N MET A 1 -29.49 64.55 4.16
CA MET A 1 -30.39 64.26 3.03
C MET A 1 -31.18 63.04 3.46
N LEU A 2 -32.51 63.15 3.57
CA LEU A 2 -33.40 62.14 4.20
C LEU A 2 -33.66 60.98 3.21
N ILE A 3 -33.62 59.73 3.66
CA ILE A 3 -34.00 58.56 2.85
C ILE A 3 -35.52 58.37 2.87
N PHE A 4 -36.09 58.09 1.70
CA PHE A 4 -37.48 57.68 1.51
C PHE A 4 -37.61 56.16 1.78
N ILE A 5 -38.09 55.77 2.95
CA ILE A 5 -38.66 54.44 3.20
C ILE A 5 -40.12 54.66 3.56
N SER A 6 -41.02 54.34 2.62
CA SER A 6 -42.48 54.24 2.82
C SER A 6 -43.09 55.16 3.90
N GLU A 7 -43.16 56.48 3.60
CA GLU A 7 -43.80 57.53 4.42
C GLU A 7 -43.19 57.82 5.82
N LEU A 8 -42.05 57.22 6.20
CA LEU A 8 -41.37 57.47 7.48
C LEU A 8 -40.03 58.19 7.29
N TYR A 9 -39.90 59.38 7.90
CA TYR A 9 -38.63 60.12 7.98
C TYR A 9 -37.73 59.53 9.06
N VAL A 10 -36.83 58.62 8.65
CA VAL A 10 -35.86 57.98 9.54
C VAL A 10 -34.53 58.75 9.48
N SER A 11 -33.90 59.01 10.64
CA SER A 11 -32.61 59.70 10.68
C SER A 11 -31.47 58.79 10.19
N ASN A 12 -30.43 59.35 9.56
CA ASN A 12 -29.27 58.56 9.08
C ASN A 12 -28.63 57.73 10.20
N GLU A 13 -28.58 58.26 11.42
CA GLU A 13 -28.07 57.56 12.60
C GLU A 13 -28.93 56.35 12.97
N THR A 14 -30.25 56.47 12.83
CA THR A 14 -31.18 55.36 13.05
C THR A 14 -31.03 54.27 11.98
N VAL A 15 -30.81 54.63 10.71
CA VAL A 15 -30.56 53.65 9.63
C VAL A 15 -29.28 52.86 9.90
N LEU A 16 -28.20 53.52 10.29
CA LEU A 16 -26.94 52.86 10.66
C LEU A 16 -27.11 51.90 11.85
N GLN A 17 -27.87 52.29 12.88
CA GLN A 17 -28.16 51.40 14.02
C GLN A 17 -29.01 50.18 13.64
N VAL A 18 -29.92 50.33 12.67
CA VAL A 18 -30.71 49.20 12.14
C VAL A 18 -29.82 48.23 11.38
N ILE A 19 -28.97 48.75 10.48
CA ILE A 19 -27.99 47.95 9.74
C ILE A 19 -27.06 47.20 10.70
N GLU A 20 -26.47 47.89 11.68
CA GLU A 20 -25.55 47.28 12.65
C GLU A 20 -26.20 46.10 13.39
N LYS A 21 -27.48 46.24 13.78
CA LYS A 21 -28.21 45.16 14.43
C LYS A 21 -28.47 44.00 13.49
N LEU A 22 -28.97 44.27 12.28
CA LEU A 22 -29.26 43.22 11.30
C LEU A 22 -27.99 42.46 10.88
N THR A 23 -26.89 43.16 10.62
CA THR A 23 -25.59 42.56 10.34
C THR A 23 -25.18 41.60 11.46
N LYS A 24 -25.26 41.98 12.73
CA LYS A 24 -24.95 41.08 13.86
C LYS A 24 -25.81 39.82 13.88
N PHE A 25 -27.09 39.93 13.53
CA PHE A 25 -27.99 38.77 13.42
C PHE A 25 -27.58 37.81 12.30
N LEU A 26 -27.19 38.36 11.15
CA LEU A 26 -26.78 37.58 9.98
C LEU A 26 -25.38 36.97 10.12
N GLU A 27 -24.48 37.60 10.86
CA GLU A 27 -23.11 37.10 11.09
C GLU A 27 -23.06 35.90 12.05
N HIS A 28 -24.07 35.73 12.89
CA HIS A 28 -24.17 34.63 13.86
C HIS A 28 -25.50 33.88 13.74
N PRO A 29 -25.74 33.19 12.59
CA PRO A 29 -27.03 32.53 12.32
C PRO A 29 -27.36 31.43 13.33
N GLU A 30 -26.33 30.77 13.90
CA GLU A 30 -26.49 29.73 14.93
C GLU A 30 -27.06 30.26 16.25
N GLU A 31 -26.77 31.51 16.62
CA GLU A 31 -27.23 32.11 17.87
C GLU A 31 -28.69 32.62 17.78
N HIS A 32 -29.23 32.70 16.57
CA HIS A 32 -30.47 33.43 16.27
C HIS A 32 -31.44 32.69 15.33
N GLN A 33 -31.44 31.35 15.38
CA GLN A 33 -32.20 30.49 14.47
C GLN A 33 -33.69 30.86 14.31
N THR A 34 -34.38 31.24 15.39
CA THR A 34 -35.83 31.53 15.35
C THR A 34 -36.19 32.85 14.67
N ALA A 35 -35.25 33.78 14.54
CA ALA A 35 -35.48 35.10 13.94
C ALA A 35 -34.73 35.30 12.62
N LEU A 36 -33.88 34.34 12.23
CA LEU A 36 -32.98 34.47 11.10
C LEU A 36 -33.74 34.68 9.79
N ASP A 37 -34.76 33.88 9.51
CA ASP A 37 -35.58 33.97 8.29
C ASP A 37 -36.18 35.37 8.10
N THR A 38 -36.88 35.89 9.11
CA THR A 38 -37.47 37.24 9.06
C THR A 38 -36.41 38.34 8.99
N CYS A 39 -35.31 38.21 9.74
CA CYS A 39 -34.21 39.18 9.70
C CYS A 39 -33.48 39.19 8.34
N ALA A 40 -33.32 38.03 7.70
CA ALA A 40 -32.68 37.89 6.40
C ALA A 40 -33.55 38.48 5.28
N SER A 41 -34.85 38.17 5.25
CA SER A 41 -35.79 38.78 4.31
C SER A 41 -35.86 40.31 4.47
N LEU A 42 -35.94 40.81 5.72
CA LEU A 42 -35.92 42.25 6.00
C LEU A 42 -34.61 42.90 5.55
N SER A 43 -33.48 42.22 5.75
CA SER A 43 -32.15 42.71 5.34
C SER A 43 -32.02 42.78 3.82
N ALA A 44 -32.52 41.77 3.11
CA ALA A 44 -32.60 41.77 1.65
C ALA A 44 -33.47 42.93 1.13
N TYR A 45 -34.61 43.21 1.76
CA TYR A 45 -35.43 44.36 1.40
C TYR A 45 -34.71 45.70 1.65
N ILE A 46 -34.06 45.86 2.81
CA ILE A 46 -33.32 47.08 3.15
C ILE A 46 -32.15 47.32 2.19
N SER A 47 -31.43 46.27 1.77
CA SER A 47 -30.29 46.41 0.85
C SER A 47 -30.70 47.07 -0.47
N THR A 48 -31.88 46.74 -1.00
CA THR A 48 -32.43 47.37 -2.23
C THR A 48 -32.69 48.87 -2.10
N ILE A 49 -32.89 49.36 -0.87
CA ILE A 49 -33.19 50.78 -0.61
C ILE A 49 -31.91 51.59 -0.36
N ILE A 50 -30.92 50.99 0.29
CA ILE A 50 -29.68 51.69 0.68
C ILE A 50 -28.61 51.65 -0.41
N TYR A 51 -28.55 50.58 -1.22
CA TYR A 51 -27.62 50.44 -2.34
C TYR A 51 -28.31 50.90 -3.63
N THR A 52 -28.36 52.22 -3.82
CA THR A 52 -28.95 52.86 -5.01
C THR A 52 -27.93 53.77 -5.70
N GLU A 53 -28.20 54.20 -6.94
CA GLU A 53 -27.30 55.06 -7.73
C GLU A 53 -26.89 56.35 -6.99
N ASN A 54 -27.77 56.87 -6.13
CA ASN A 54 -27.54 58.13 -5.39
C ASN A 54 -26.86 57.93 -4.03
N LEU A 55 -26.95 56.72 -3.46
CA LEU A 55 -26.47 56.44 -2.11
C LEU A 55 -25.19 55.61 -2.12
N LEU A 56 -24.96 54.75 -3.13
CA LEU A 56 -23.78 53.91 -3.26
C LEU A 56 -23.41 53.25 -1.91
N LEU A 57 -22.18 53.45 -1.41
CA LEU A 57 -21.70 52.91 -0.13
C LEU A 57 -21.85 53.88 1.07
N THR A 58 -22.73 54.90 0.98
CA THR A 58 -22.92 55.91 2.05
C THR A 58 -23.26 55.31 3.42
N TYR A 59 -23.97 54.17 3.46
CA TYR A 59 -24.41 53.49 4.69
C TYR A 59 -23.59 52.23 5.01
N SER A 60 -22.33 52.19 4.56
CA SER A 60 -21.43 51.01 4.62
C SER A 60 -21.83 49.87 3.69
N GLU A 61 -20.88 48.96 3.48
CA GLU A 61 -21.05 47.70 2.76
C GLU A 61 -21.38 46.52 3.70
N ASP A 62 -21.48 46.75 5.01
CA ASP A 62 -21.58 45.69 6.02
C ASP A 62 -22.83 44.82 5.85
N LEU A 63 -23.96 45.41 5.45
CA LEU A 63 -25.19 44.65 5.18
C LEU A 63 -25.03 43.75 3.94
N LEU A 64 -24.40 44.26 2.88
CA LEU A 64 -24.13 43.49 1.67
C LEU A 64 -23.19 42.31 1.95
N LEU A 65 -22.11 42.55 2.71
CA LEU A 65 -21.18 41.51 3.14
C LEU A 65 -21.86 40.43 4.00
N ALA A 66 -22.80 40.83 4.87
CA ALA A 66 -23.54 39.89 5.72
C ALA A 66 -24.53 39.02 4.93
N LEU A 67 -25.27 39.60 3.97
CA LEU A 67 -26.15 38.87 3.06
C LEU A 67 -25.37 37.87 2.19
N PHE A 68 -24.20 38.29 1.69
CA PHE A 68 -23.33 37.43 0.92
C PHE A 68 -22.76 36.29 1.77
N ARG A 69 -22.27 36.57 2.99
CA ARG A 69 -21.79 35.52 3.91
C ARG A 69 -22.87 34.50 4.23
N LEU A 70 -24.11 34.94 4.46
CA LEU A 70 -25.24 34.03 4.68
C LEU A 70 -25.45 33.12 3.47
N SER A 71 -25.29 33.65 2.24
CA SER A 71 -25.41 32.88 1.00
C SER A 71 -24.29 31.84 0.82
N CYS A 72 -23.09 32.08 1.35
CA CYS A 72 -21.99 31.11 1.31
C CYS A 72 -22.19 29.91 2.25
N ASN A 73 -23.06 30.01 3.25
CA ASN A 73 -23.26 28.97 4.24
C ASN A 73 -24.18 27.85 3.71
N SER A 74 -23.60 26.74 3.28
CA SER A 74 -24.34 25.58 2.78
C SER A 74 -24.94 24.68 3.89
N SER A 75 -24.70 24.98 5.17
CA SER A 75 -25.14 24.15 6.30
C SER A 75 -26.49 24.57 6.90
N LEU A 76 -27.09 25.63 6.37
CA LEU A 76 -28.39 26.12 6.83
C LEU A 76 -29.49 25.15 6.42
N SER A 77 -30.19 24.57 7.40
CA SER A 77 -31.35 23.71 7.14
C SER A 77 -32.58 24.52 6.73
N GLU A 78 -33.46 23.93 5.90
CA GLU A 78 -34.76 24.51 5.54
C GLU A 78 -35.65 24.82 6.76
N ASP A 79 -35.41 24.17 7.89
CA ASP A 79 -36.09 24.44 9.17
C ASP A 79 -35.69 25.78 9.81
N ILE A 80 -34.57 26.38 9.39
CA ILE A 80 -34.01 27.63 9.96
C ILE A 80 -34.27 28.82 9.04
N ILE A 81 -34.17 28.61 7.72
CA ILE A 81 -34.39 29.65 6.71
C ILE A 81 -35.10 29.03 5.50
N SER A 82 -36.15 29.71 5.03
CA SER A 82 -36.94 29.28 3.88
C SER A 82 -36.17 29.42 2.57
N THR A 83 -36.50 28.57 1.60
CA THR A 83 -35.96 28.63 0.24
C THR A 83 -36.29 29.96 -0.45
N GLU A 84 -37.49 30.50 -0.19
CA GLU A 84 -37.93 31.83 -0.64
C GLU A 84 -37.02 32.93 -0.08
N THR A 85 -36.75 32.92 1.23
CA THR A 85 -35.86 33.93 1.85
C THR A 85 -34.42 33.81 1.36
N LEU A 86 -33.89 32.59 1.18
CA LEU A 86 -32.56 32.42 0.59
C LEU A 86 -32.48 32.93 -0.84
N TYR A 87 -33.54 32.75 -1.63
CA TYR A 87 -33.65 33.34 -2.96
C TYR A 87 -33.65 34.87 -2.89
N GLU A 88 -34.46 35.47 -2.01
CA GLU A 88 -34.49 36.93 -1.78
C GLU A 88 -33.12 37.49 -1.38
N VAL A 89 -32.43 36.84 -0.44
CA VAL A 89 -31.07 37.22 -0.02
C VAL A 89 -30.11 37.18 -1.20
N ARG A 90 -30.18 36.10 -2.00
CA ARG A 90 -29.32 35.89 -3.15
C ARG A 90 -29.52 36.96 -4.21
N THR A 91 -30.75 37.22 -4.62
CA THR A 91 -31.07 38.26 -5.60
C THR A 91 -30.70 39.65 -5.08
N ALA A 92 -30.93 39.91 -3.79
CA ALA A 92 -30.68 41.21 -3.20
C ALA A 92 -29.20 41.63 -3.24
N TRP A 93 -28.26 40.73 -2.92
CA TRP A 93 -26.84 41.05 -3.03
C TRP A 93 -26.36 41.07 -4.48
N GLN A 94 -26.93 40.26 -5.39
CA GLN A 94 -26.61 40.27 -6.81
C GLN A 94 -26.98 41.60 -7.46
N ASP A 95 -28.23 42.04 -7.28
CA ASP A 95 -28.74 43.30 -7.82
C ASP A 95 -27.95 44.49 -7.26
N SER A 96 -27.69 44.47 -5.95
CA SER A 96 -26.88 45.50 -5.29
C SER A 96 -25.47 45.55 -5.87
N LEU A 97 -24.84 44.39 -6.08
CA LEU A 97 -23.48 44.32 -6.64
C LEU A 97 -23.44 44.75 -8.11
N SER A 98 -24.39 44.34 -8.94
CA SER A 98 -24.52 44.78 -10.33
C SER A 98 -24.64 46.31 -10.42
N LEU A 99 -25.49 46.89 -9.58
CA LEU A 99 -25.66 48.34 -9.51
C LEU A 99 -24.38 49.04 -9.04
N LEU A 100 -23.78 48.57 -7.95
CA LEU A 100 -22.57 49.16 -7.39
C LEU A 100 -21.39 49.06 -8.36
N ALA A 101 -21.18 47.92 -9.02
CA ALA A 101 -20.15 47.76 -10.04
C ALA A 101 -20.32 48.75 -11.21
N LYS A 102 -21.56 49.15 -11.53
CA LYS A 102 -21.82 50.13 -12.59
C LYS A 102 -21.42 51.56 -12.24
N TYR A 103 -21.55 51.96 -10.96
CA TYR A 103 -21.46 53.37 -10.54
C TYR A 103 -20.29 53.69 -9.59
N LEU A 104 -19.72 52.69 -8.89
CA LEU A 104 -18.55 52.88 -8.05
C LEU A 104 -17.29 53.14 -8.88
N GLU A 105 -16.32 53.82 -8.27
CA GLU A 105 -14.98 53.89 -8.85
C GLU A 105 -14.32 52.50 -8.88
N ARG A 106 -13.36 52.30 -9.80
CA ARG A 106 -12.70 51.00 -9.97
C ARG A 106 -12.02 50.54 -8.67
N GLU A 107 -11.36 51.44 -7.95
CA GLU A 107 -10.66 51.10 -6.69
C GLU A 107 -11.64 50.66 -5.59
N GLU A 108 -12.78 51.34 -5.46
CA GLU A 108 -13.83 51.00 -4.50
C GLU A 108 -14.50 49.67 -4.85
N SER A 109 -14.74 49.42 -6.14
CA SER A 109 -15.30 48.14 -6.61
C SER A 109 -14.36 46.97 -6.36
N ILE A 110 -13.06 47.14 -6.64
CA ILE A 110 -12.03 46.13 -6.34
C ILE A 110 -11.96 45.87 -4.83
N SER A 111 -12.04 46.92 -4.01
CA SER A 111 -12.03 46.77 -2.54
C SER A 111 -13.23 45.97 -2.04
N LEU A 112 -14.43 46.25 -2.56
CA LEU A 112 -15.65 45.53 -2.20
C LEU A 112 -15.57 44.05 -2.63
N VAL A 113 -15.21 43.78 -3.89
CA VAL A 113 -15.11 42.41 -4.41
C VAL A 113 -14.01 41.61 -3.69
N SER A 114 -12.91 42.26 -3.29
CA SER A 114 -11.87 41.61 -2.47
C SER A 114 -12.43 41.12 -1.13
N LYS A 115 -13.28 41.91 -0.47
CA LYS A 115 -13.91 41.50 0.80
C LYS A 115 -14.92 40.36 0.62
N LEU A 116 -15.63 40.33 -0.51
CA LEU A 116 -16.48 39.19 -0.88
C LEU A 116 -15.64 37.93 -1.13
N ALA A 117 -14.50 38.06 -1.82
CA ALA A 117 -13.56 36.95 -2.03
C ALA A 117 -12.96 36.45 -0.70
N ASP A 118 -12.67 37.34 0.25
CA ASP A 118 -12.19 36.97 1.59
C ASP A 118 -13.24 36.16 2.39
N ILE A 119 -14.54 36.44 2.18
CA ILE A 119 -15.62 35.64 2.75
C ILE A 119 -15.60 34.22 2.17
N VAL A 120 -15.53 34.08 0.84
CA VAL A 120 -15.47 32.75 0.20
C VAL A 120 -14.24 31.97 0.64
N GLU A 121 -13.06 32.62 0.71
CA GLU A 121 -11.85 31.98 1.24
C GLU A 121 -12.08 31.49 2.68
N LYS A 122 -12.62 32.33 3.56
CA LYS A 122 -12.83 31.96 4.96
C LYS A 122 -13.83 30.80 5.10
N GLU A 123 -14.91 30.82 4.34
CA GLU A 123 -15.89 29.73 4.33
C GLU A 123 -15.29 28.44 3.79
N PHE A 124 -14.53 28.49 2.68
CA PHE A 124 -13.85 27.32 2.13
C PHE A 124 -12.80 26.73 3.10
N LEU A 125 -11.98 27.58 3.72
CA LEU A 125 -10.91 27.14 4.60
C LEU A 125 -11.43 26.52 5.91
N ASN A 126 -12.60 26.94 6.38
CA ASN A 126 -13.23 26.40 7.60
C ASN A 126 -14.29 25.32 7.31
N GLY A 127 -14.76 25.24 6.06
CA GLY A 127 -15.83 24.36 5.63
C GLY A 127 -15.42 22.91 5.39
N SER A 128 -16.42 22.09 5.06
CA SER A 128 -16.24 20.68 4.71
C SER A 128 -15.64 20.52 3.31
N LEU A 129 -14.83 19.48 3.11
CA LEU A 129 -14.35 19.06 1.79
C LEU A 129 -15.32 18.09 1.08
N GLU A 130 -16.59 18.10 1.49
CA GLU A 130 -17.65 17.43 0.74
C GLU A 130 -17.91 18.17 -0.58
N GLU A 131 -18.13 17.40 -1.65
CA GLU A 131 -18.33 17.94 -2.98
C GLU A 131 -19.54 18.89 -3.06
N SER A 132 -20.61 18.61 -2.29
CA SER A 132 -21.80 19.46 -2.18
C SER A 132 -21.48 20.88 -1.69
N HIS A 133 -20.63 21.00 -0.66
CA HIS A 133 -20.21 22.28 -0.11
C HIS A 133 -19.36 23.06 -1.11
N VAL A 134 -18.39 22.41 -1.74
CA VAL A 134 -17.53 23.06 -2.76
C VAL A 134 -18.36 23.50 -3.98
N ASN A 135 -19.31 22.68 -4.44
CA ASN A 135 -20.22 23.02 -5.53
C ASN A 135 -21.14 24.20 -5.17
N HIS A 136 -21.61 24.28 -3.92
CA HIS A 136 -22.37 25.44 -3.45
C HIS A 136 -21.54 26.74 -3.52
N LEU A 137 -20.28 26.69 -3.08
CA LEU A 137 -19.38 27.84 -3.20
C LEU A 137 -19.08 28.20 -4.67
N VAL A 138 -18.93 27.21 -5.55
CA VAL A 138 -18.81 27.43 -7.00
C VAL A 138 -20.01 28.21 -7.53
N GLU A 139 -21.23 27.82 -7.16
CA GLU A 139 -22.46 28.48 -7.60
C GLU A 139 -22.53 29.94 -7.12
N VAL A 140 -22.19 30.19 -5.85
CA VAL A 140 -22.17 31.55 -5.28
C VAL A 140 -21.16 32.44 -6.01
N VAL A 141 -19.94 31.95 -6.25
CA VAL A 141 -18.90 32.71 -6.98
C VAL A 141 -19.29 32.93 -8.44
N ALA A 142 -19.83 31.91 -9.10
CA ALA A 142 -20.31 32.01 -10.47
C ALA A 142 -21.38 33.10 -10.61
N ASN A 143 -22.38 33.10 -9.72
CA ASN A 143 -23.44 34.10 -9.72
C ASN A 143 -22.91 35.51 -9.44
N LEU A 144 -21.91 35.64 -8.55
CA LEU A 144 -21.25 36.93 -8.30
C LEU A 144 -20.56 37.45 -9.56
N LEU A 145 -19.80 36.60 -10.25
CA LEU A 145 -19.12 37.01 -11.46
C LEU A 145 -20.11 37.30 -12.60
N LYS A 146 -21.29 36.65 -12.65
CA LYS A 146 -22.35 36.96 -13.62
C LYS A 146 -22.94 38.35 -13.37
N ALA A 147 -23.24 38.66 -12.11
CA ALA A 147 -23.74 39.97 -11.68
C ALA A 147 -22.78 41.11 -12.09
N VAL A 148 -21.47 40.89 -11.96
CA VAL A 148 -20.43 41.81 -12.41
C VAL A 148 -20.39 41.89 -13.94
N TYR A 149 -20.35 40.74 -14.63
CA TYR A 149 -20.20 40.68 -16.08
C TYR A 149 -21.31 41.47 -16.81
N GLY A 150 -22.56 41.33 -16.37
CA GLY A 150 -23.69 42.07 -16.94
C GLY A 150 -23.57 43.59 -16.80
N SER A 151 -22.75 44.07 -15.87
CA SER A 151 -22.62 45.50 -15.53
C SER A 151 -21.33 46.12 -16.03
N GLN A 152 -20.18 45.46 -15.84
CA GLN A 152 -18.83 45.92 -16.19
C GLN A 152 -17.98 44.74 -16.71
N PRO A 153 -18.15 44.32 -17.97
CA PRO A 153 -17.45 43.15 -18.52
C PRO A 153 -15.93 43.35 -18.63
N LEU A 154 -15.44 44.59 -18.71
CA LEU A 154 -14.01 44.92 -18.81
C LEU A 154 -13.23 44.69 -17.51
N TRP A 155 -13.90 44.60 -16.36
CA TRP A 155 -13.25 44.40 -15.06
C TRP A 155 -13.25 42.92 -14.64
N LEU A 156 -13.74 42.03 -15.51
CA LEU A 156 -13.96 40.64 -15.17
C LEU A 156 -12.66 39.90 -14.83
N THR A 157 -11.59 40.18 -15.56
CA THR A 157 -10.24 39.63 -15.30
C THR A 157 -9.74 40.04 -13.91
N ASP A 158 -9.89 41.31 -13.54
CA ASP A 158 -9.44 41.80 -12.23
C ASP A 158 -10.24 41.14 -11.11
N PHE A 159 -11.55 41.02 -11.29
CA PHE A 159 -12.43 40.47 -10.26
C PHE A 159 -12.25 38.96 -10.13
N SER A 160 -12.10 38.23 -11.23
CA SER A 160 -11.82 36.79 -11.17
C SER A 160 -10.49 36.51 -10.48
N ASN A 161 -9.46 37.33 -10.73
CA ASN A 161 -8.17 37.23 -10.07
C ASN A 161 -8.26 37.39 -8.54
N LEU A 162 -9.20 38.16 -8.00
CA LEU A 162 -9.41 38.29 -6.55
C LEU A 162 -9.88 36.98 -5.88
N PHE A 163 -10.56 36.11 -6.65
CA PHE A 163 -10.95 34.77 -6.21
C PHE A 163 -9.87 33.73 -6.53
N VAL A 164 -9.23 33.80 -7.70
CA VAL A 164 -8.30 32.76 -8.16
C VAL A 164 -6.91 32.90 -7.51
N LYS A 165 -6.39 34.12 -7.36
CA LYS A 165 -5.04 34.39 -6.86
C LYS A 165 -5.07 34.66 -5.35
N ARG A 166 -5.05 33.59 -4.55
CA ARG A 166 -5.05 33.65 -3.08
C ARG A 166 -3.70 33.21 -2.52
N SER A 167 -3.28 33.84 -1.42
CA SER A 167 -1.96 33.63 -0.81
C SER A 167 -1.74 32.20 -0.29
N PHE A 168 -2.79 31.56 0.22
CA PHE A 168 -2.71 30.18 0.70
C PHE A 168 -2.43 29.20 -0.44
N VAL A 169 -3.00 29.44 -1.63
CA VAL A 169 -2.79 28.61 -2.84
C VAL A 169 -1.33 28.67 -3.25
N GLU A 170 -0.78 29.88 -3.39
CA GLU A 170 0.63 30.09 -3.77
C GLU A 170 1.59 29.42 -2.79
N THR A 171 1.26 29.48 -1.50
CA THR A 171 2.08 28.85 -0.44
C THR A 171 2.02 27.33 -0.53
N TRP A 172 0.83 26.74 -0.61
CA TRP A 172 0.66 25.29 -0.66
C TRP A 172 1.13 24.67 -1.97
N GLU A 173 0.92 25.35 -3.11
CA GLU A 173 1.43 24.91 -4.40
C GLU A 173 2.95 24.87 -4.42
N ARG A 174 3.62 25.91 -3.89
CA ARG A 174 5.09 25.91 -3.76
C ARG A 174 5.59 24.77 -2.88
N SER A 175 4.97 24.56 -1.72
CA SER A 175 5.34 23.45 -0.83
C SER A 175 5.10 22.08 -1.49
N LEU A 176 3.99 21.92 -2.21
CA LEU A 176 3.68 20.69 -2.95
C LEU A 176 4.67 20.47 -4.09
N SER A 177 5.02 21.50 -4.85
CA SER A 177 6.04 21.45 -5.89
C SER A 177 7.39 21.02 -5.32
N SER A 178 7.83 21.59 -4.20
CA SER A 178 9.04 21.16 -3.50
C SER A 178 8.96 19.70 -3.03
N LEU A 179 7.81 19.23 -2.52
CA LEU A 179 7.62 17.83 -2.11
C LEU A 179 7.67 16.86 -3.30
N CYS A 180 7.02 17.20 -4.41
CA CYS A 180 7.03 16.39 -5.64
C CYS A 180 8.42 16.37 -6.29
N SER A 181 9.12 17.50 -6.38
CA SER A 181 10.51 17.57 -6.83
C SER A 181 11.44 16.73 -5.95
N LEU A 182 11.25 16.78 -4.61
CA LEU A 182 11.98 15.91 -3.68
C LEU A 182 11.71 14.44 -3.97
N SER A 183 10.46 14.06 -4.20
CA SER A 183 10.07 12.69 -4.52
C SER A 183 10.73 12.18 -5.80
N GLU A 184 10.59 12.93 -6.91
CA GLU A 184 11.16 12.58 -8.21
C GLU A 184 12.70 12.51 -8.16
N TYR A 185 13.32 13.40 -7.38
CA TYR A 185 14.75 13.40 -7.14
C TYR A 185 15.21 12.17 -6.33
N VAL A 186 14.55 11.84 -5.21
CA VAL A 186 14.95 10.70 -4.36
C VAL A 186 14.69 9.36 -5.05
N LYS A 187 13.63 9.26 -5.86
CA LYS A 187 13.31 8.07 -6.67
C LYS A 187 14.18 7.91 -7.93
N GLY A 188 15.04 8.89 -8.23
CA GLY A 188 15.96 8.84 -9.37
C GLY A 188 15.30 8.97 -10.74
N ARG A 189 14.11 9.58 -10.80
CA ARG A 189 13.37 9.82 -12.05
C ARG A 189 13.80 11.12 -12.71
N LEU A 190 13.99 12.17 -11.91
CA LEU A 190 14.47 13.48 -12.35
C LEU A 190 15.78 13.83 -11.62
N SER A 191 16.71 14.44 -12.35
CA SER A 191 18.06 14.73 -11.87
C SER A 191 18.28 16.24 -11.73
N SER A 192 18.94 16.67 -10.65
CA SER A 192 19.27 18.10 -10.45
C SER A 192 20.78 18.34 -10.41
N PRO A 193 21.50 18.22 -11.55
CA PRO A 193 22.97 18.23 -11.57
C PRO A 193 23.62 19.56 -11.18
N TYR A 194 22.92 20.69 -11.34
CA TYR A 194 23.53 22.02 -11.24
C TYR A 194 23.22 22.75 -9.93
N GLU A 195 22.01 22.62 -9.39
CA GLU A 195 21.56 23.39 -8.23
C GLU A 195 20.80 22.56 -7.19
N GLU A 196 20.90 22.99 -5.93
CA GLU A 196 20.16 22.39 -4.81
C GLU A 196 18.66 22.62 -4.98
N LEU A 197 17.86 21.68 -4.49
CA LEU A 197 16.41 21.80 -4.52
C LEU A 197 15.95 22.96 -3.64
N LYS A 198 15.12 23.84 -4.21
CA LYS A 198 14.57 25.03 -3.56
C LYS A 198 13.32 24.66 -2.75
N GLY A 199 13.10 25.36 -1.63
CA GLY A 199 11.85 25.30 -0.87
C GLY A 199 11.64 24.05 0.01
N ILE A 200 12.64 23.17 0.18
CA ILE A 200 12.51 21.95 1.02
C ILE A 200 12.08 22.27 2.45
N GLU A 201 12.54 23.40 3.01
CA GLU A 201 12.16 23.82 4.36
C GLU A 201 10.65 24.01 4.52
N MET A 202 9.96 24.43 3.45
CA MET A 202 8.51 24.67 3.43
C MET A 202 7.69 23.36 3.45
N VAL A 203 8.32 22.23 3.11
CA VAL A 203 7.66 20.91 3.14
C VAL A 203 7.35 20.47 4.56
N LYS A 204 8.10 20.97 5.56
CA LYS A 204 7.88 20.61 6.97
C LYS A 204 6.48 20.99 7.46
N ASP A 205 5.97 22.12 6.98
CA ASP A 205 4.67 22.68 7.36
C ASP A 205 3.53 22.22 6.44
N LEU A 206 3.83 21.41 5.41
CA LEU A 206 2.83 20.92 4.47
C LEU A 206 2.14 19.66 5.01
N GLU A 207 0.90 19.79 5.46
CA GLU A 207 0.03 18.65 5.78
C GLU A 207 -0.73 18.14 4.55
N ASP A 208 -1.17 16.88 4.58
CA ASP A 208 -1.99 16.30 3.51
C ASP A 208 -3.36 16.99 3.36
N LEU A 209 -3.89 17.58 4.44
CA LEU A 209 -5.09 18.43 4.39
C LEU A 209 -4.88 19.69 3.53
N HIS A 210 -3.69 20.29 3.55
CA HIS A 210 -3.38 21.43 2.68
C HIS A 210 -3.41 21.01 1.20
N VAL A 211 -2.90 19.82 0.89
CA VAL A 211 -2.94 19.25 -0.46
C VAL A 211 -4.39 18.99 -0.89
N ALA A 212 -5.20 18.38 -0.03
CA ALA A 212 -6.63 18.17 -0.30
C ALA A 212 -7.38 19.46 -0.60
N LYS A 213 -7.16 20.51 0.23
CA LYS A 213 -7.74 21.84 0.01
C LYS A 213 -7.23 22.48 -1.27
N LEU A 214 -5.96 22.32 -1.63
CA LEU A 214 -5.41 22.84 -2.88
C LEU A 214 -6.11 22.22 -4.10
N PHE A 215 -6.34 20.90 -4.12
CA PHE A 215 -7.05 20.25 -5.23
C PHE A 215 -8.54 20.62 -5.26
N ALA A 216 -9.20 20.67 -4.11
CA ALA A 216 -10.60 21.13 -4.03
C ALA A 216 -10.75 22.58 -4.52
N TRP A 217 -9.81 23.46 -4.17
CA TRP A 217 -9.79 24.83 -4.68
C TRP A 217 -9.46 24.90 -6.18
N THR A 218 -8.59 24.03 -6.68
CA THR A 218 -8.28 23.91 -8.11
C THR A 218 -9.51 23.48 -8.92
N TYR A 219 -10.29 22.54 -8.39
CA TYR A 219 -11.58 22.16 -8.95
C TYR A 219 -12.57 23.35 -8.94
N LEU A 220 -12.70 24.07 -7.81
CA LEU A 220 -13.54 25.26 -7.70
C LEU A 220 -13.17 26.29 -8.77
N LYS A 221 -11.87 26.62 -8.91
CA LYS A 221 -11.36 27.54 -9.94
C LYS A 221 -11.80 27.13 -11.34
N LEU A 222 -11.62 25.85 -11.69
CA LEU A 222 -11.97 25.30 -12.99
C LEU A 222 -13.49 25.35 -13.27
N GLN A 223 -14.33 25.08 -12.26
CA GLN A 223 -15.78 25.14 -12.44
C GLN A 223 -16.29 26.57 -12.58
N VAL A 224 -15.83 27.48 -11.72
CA VAL A 224 -16.17 28.90 -11.80
C VAL A 224 -15.82 29.44 -13.18
N LEU A 225 -14.60 29.19 -13.67
CA LEU A 225 -14.18 29.71 -14.98
C LEU A 225 -14.83 28.98 -16.16
N GLY A 226 -15.23 27.72 -15.97
CA GLY A 226 -15.99 26.94 -16.94
C GLY A 226 -17.48 27.29 -16.98
N THR A 227 -17.95 28.26 -16.20
CA THR A 227 -19.36 28.65 -16.16
C THR A 227 -19.74 29.50 -17.37
N ASN A 228 -20.93 29.26 -17.93
CA ASN A 228 -21.49 30.04 -19.03
C ASN A 228 -21.94 31.42 -18.55
N LEU A 229 -21.56 32.47 -19.29
CA LEU A 229 -21.86 33.87 -19.01
C LEU A 229 -23.18 34.36 -19.62
N ALA A 230 -23.74 33.63 -20.58
CA ALA A 230 -25.04 33.95 -21.13
C ALA A 230 -26.15 33.52 -20.15
N ASP A 231 -27.16 34.38 -19.95
CA ASP A 231 -28.37 33.99 -19.22
C ASP A 231 -29.08 32.88 -19.99
N ASP A 232 -29.30 31.75 -19.33
CA ASP A 232 -30.30 30.78 -19.74
C ASP A 232 -31.65 31.46 -19.46
N SER A 233 -32.11 32.29 -20.40
CA SER A 233 -33.43 32.90 -20.30
C SER A 233 -34.47 31.77 -20.19
N GLU A 234 -35.09 31.67 -19.01
CA GLU A 234 -36.38 31.01 -18.81
C GLU A 234 -37.36 31.58 -19.85
N ASP A 235 -37.64 30.80 -20.90
CA ASP A 235 -38.79 30.85 -21.83
C ASP A 235 -38.42 30.29 -23.23
N CYS A 236 -37.68 29.17 -23.28
CA CYS A 236 -37.67 28.33 -24.47
C CYS A 236 -38.09 26.92 -24.04
N GLU A 237 -39.39 26.66 -24.14
CA GLU A 237 -39.93 25.31 -24.18
C GLU A 237 -39.14 24.48 -25.21
N GLU A 238 -38.77 23.28 -24.78
CA GLU A 238 -38.47 22.08 -25.57
C GLU A 238 -38.38 22.28 -27.10
N ASP A 239 -37.17 22.51 -27.61
CA ASP A 239 -36.81 22.10 -28.96
C ASP A 239 -35.42 21.45 -28.90
N GLU A 240 -35.43 20.13 -28.68
CA GLU A 240 -34.34 19.23 -29.03
C GLU A 240 -34.16 19.24 -30.55
N GLU A 241 -33.31 20.13 -31.07
CA GLU A 241 -32.45 19.92 -32.26
C GLU A 241 -31.86 21.27 -32.73
N GLU A 242 -30.53 21.30 -32.89
CA GLU A 242 -29.77 22.32 -33.64
C GLU A 242 -29.86 23.78 -33.15
N ASN A 243 -29.10 24.13 -32.10
CA ASN A 243 -28.45 25.44 -32.05
C ASN A 243 -27.16 25.38 -31.22
N GLU A 244 -26.00 25.34 -31.90
CA GLU A 244 -24.71 25.78 -31.37
C GLU A 244 -24.79 27.29 -31.04
N LYS A 245 -25.53 27.67 -30.00
CA LYS A 245 -25.29 28.96 -29.34
C LYS A 245 -23.91 28.84 -28.70
N SER A 246 -22.97 29.67 -29.14
CA SER A 246 -21.62 29.72 -28.59
C SER A 246 -21.70 29.92 -27.07
N LYS A 247 -21.36 28.90 -26.28
CA LYS A 247 -21.19 29.05 -24.84
C LYS A 247 -20.04 30.02 -24.60
N VAL A 248 -20.35 31.24 -24.18
CA VAL A 248 -19.35 32.21 -23.78
C VAL A 248 -18.99 31.90 -22.32
N CYS A 249 -17.96 31.08 -22.12
CA CYS A 249 -17.44 30.80 -20.78
C CYS A 249 -16.50 31.91 -20.31
N TYR A 250 -16.29 32.05 -18.99
CA TYR A 250 -15.37 33.06 -18.43
C TYR A 250 -13.96 32.99 -19.01
N TYR A 251 -13.42 31.78 -19.20
CA TYR A 251 -12.07 31.63 -19.76
C TYR A 251 -11.93 32.17 -21.19
N ASN A 252 -13.02 32.41 -21.92
CA ASN A 252 -12.98 33.00 -23.27
C ASN A 252 -12.79 34.52 -23.25
N VAL A 253 -13.10 35.17 -22.13
CA VAL A 253 -13.12 36.64 -22.00
C VAL A 253 -12.09 37.16 -21.00
N MET A 254 -11.36 36.26 -20.33
CA MET A 254 -10.30 36.58 -19.38
C MET A 254 -8.98 36.83 -20.10
N ASP A 255 -8.22 37.84 -19.67
CA ASP A 255 -6.87 38.08 -20.16
C ASP A 255 -5.89 37.03 -19.57
N GLU A 256 -4.81 36.71 -20.31
CA GLU A 256 -3.76 35.77 -19.90
C GLU A 256 -4.29 34.37 -19.52
N ASN A 257 -5.35 33.92 -20.19
CA ASN A 257 -5.98 32.63 -19.96
C ASN A 257 -5.04 31.44 -20.24
N GLU A 258 -4.04 31.59 -21.12
CA GLU A 258 -2.98 30.61 -21.34
C GLU A 258 -2.12 30.36 -20.09
N ILE A 259 -1.85 31.39 -19.29
CA ILE A 259 -1.05 31.26 -18.05
C ILE A 259 -1.86 30.48 -17.01
N PHE A 260 -3.15 30.80 -16.89
CA PHE A 260 -4.04 30.07 -16.00
C PHE A 260 -4.09 28.57 -16.33
N PHE A 261 -4.31 28.21 -17.61
CA PHE A 261 -4.32 26.80 -18.00
C PHE A 261 -2.97 26.12 -17.77
N ALA A 262 -1.86 26.82 -17.97
CA ALA A 262 -0.53 26.28 -17.67
C ALA A 262 -0.35 25.99 -16.17
N GLU A 263 -0.77 26.90 -15.28
CA GLU A 263 -0.73 26.71 -13.82
C GLU A 263 -1.60 25.53 -13.37
N ILE A 264 -2.81 25.40 -13.90
CA ILE A 264 -3.69 24.27 -13.58
C ILE A 264 -3.09 22.95 -14.07
N LEU A 265 -2.53 22.91 -15.30
CA LEU A 265 -1.83 21.73 -15.81
C LEU A 265 -0.65 21.33 -14.90
N HIS A 266 0.11 22.31 -14.41
CA HIS A 266 1.18 22.06 -13.45
C HIS A 266 0.64 21.45 -12.16
N ILE A 267 -0.43 21.99 -11.57
CA ILE A 267 -1.07 21.43 -10.36
C ILE A 267 -1.56 19.99 -10.62
N ILE A 268 -2.14 19.70 -11.78
CA ILE A 268 -2.52 18.33 -12.15
C ILE A 268 -1.28 17.43 -12.21
N SER A 269 -0.18 17.85 -12.82
CA SER A 269 1.05 17.05 -12.81
C SER A 269 1.63 16.84 -11.40
N LEU A 270 1.56 17.84 -10.53
CA LEU A 270 1.88 17.68 -9.11
C LEU A 270 0.98 16.63 -8.44
N GLY A 271 -0.31 16.64 -8.76
CA GLY A 271 -1.31 15.69 -8.25
C GLY A 271 -1.02 14.26 -8.67
N SER A 272 -0.68 14.04 -9.94
CA SER A 272 -0.29 12.72 -10.45
C SER A 272 0.93 12.17 -9.69
N CYS A 273 1.98 12.98 -9.53
CA CYS A 273 3.16 12.62 -8.74
C CYS A 273 2.82 12.35 -7.27
N TYR A 274 1.93 13.16 -6.70
CA TYR A 274 1.50 13.01 -5.31
C TYR A 274 0.76 11.69 -5.10
N LEU A 275 -0.24 11.41 -5.94
CA LEU A 275 -1.08 10.22 -5.85
C LEU A 275 -0.28 8.92 -6.03
N GLU A 276 0.77 8.94 -6.84
CA GLU A 276 1.64 7.79 -7.02
C GLU A 276 2.51 7.50 -5.79
N THR A 277 2.97 8.54 -5.09
CA THR A 277 3.96 8.40 -4.01
C THR A 277 3.35 8.37 -2.61
N PHE A 278 2.31 9.17 -2.39
CA PHE A 278 1.75 9.47 -1.07
C PHE A 278 0.39 8.80 -0.89
N ASN A 279 0.23 7.61 -1.44
CA ASN A 279 -1.03 6.85 -1.46
C ASN A 279 -1.48 6.26 -0.10
N ASN A 280 -0.68 6.48 0.94
CA ASN A 280 -0.94 6.05 2.31
C ASN A 280 -1.11 7.23 3.28
N THR A 281 -1.40 8.43 2.76
CA THR A 281 -1.74 9.60 3.57
C THR A 281 -3.22 9.61 3.94
N LYS A 282 -3.58 10.33 5.00
CA LYS A 282 -4.93 10.31 5.58
C LYS A 282 -5.96 10.90 4.62
N GLN A 283 -5.58 11.90 3.84
CA GLN A 283 -6.46 12.59 2.89
C GLN A 283 -6.40 12.05 1.46
N TYR A 284 -5.75 10.90 1.23
CA TYR A 284 -5.53 10.35 -0.12
C TYR A 284 -6.80 10.24 -0.96
N GLU A 285 -7.87 9.65 -0.43
CA GLU A 285 -9.14 9.45 -1.16
C GLU A 285 -9.80 10.78 -1.56
N ILE A 286 -9.74 11.79 -0.69
CA ILE A 286 -10.29 13.13 -0.98
C ILE A 286 -9.45 13.80 -2.08
N ILE A 287 -8.11 13.70 -1.99
CA ILE A 287 -7.20 14.22 -3.01
C ILE A 287 -7.45 13.53 -4.35
N LEU A 288 -7.58 12.20 -4.36
CA LEU A 288 -7.86 11.41 -5.57
C LEU A 288 -9.17 11.85 -6.22
N ASN A 289 -10.24 12.00 -5.42
CA ASN A 289 -11.53 12.45 -5.94
C ASN A 289 -11.43 13.83 -6.62
N TYR A 290 -10.87 14.84 -5.94
CA TYR A 290 -10.75 16.17 -6.51
C TYR A 290 -9.74 16.25 -7.66
N TYR A 291 -8.68 15.43 -7.64
CA TYR A 291 -7.76 15.29 -8.78
C TYR A 291 -8.52 14.82 -10.02
N VAL A 292 -9.28 13.72 -9.92
CA VAL A 292 -10.03 13.16 -11.05
C VAL A 292 -11.06 14.16 -11.57
N LEU A 293 -11.80 14.81 -10.66
CA LEU A 293 -12.78 15.83 -11.03
C LEU A 293 -12.13 17.02 -11.76
N ALA A 294 -11.00 17.51 -11.26
CA ALA A 294 -10.26 18.62 -11.87
C ALA A 294 -9.66 18.23 -13.22
N GLU A 295 -9.04 17.06 -13.33
CA GLU A 295 -8.46 16.54 -14.58
C GLU A 295 -9.52 16.35 -15.66
N MET A 296 -10.67 15.73 -15.32
CA MET A 296 -11.79 15.56 -16.24
C MET A 296 -12.32 16.91 -16.75
N LYS A 297 -12.52 17.88 -15.85
CA LYS A 297 -12.99 19.22 -16.22
C LYS A 297 -11.96 19.94 -17.09
N LEU A 298 -10.68 19.91 -16.73
CA LEU A 298 -9.59 20.51 -17.50
C LEU A 298 -9.54 19.92 -18.91
N LYS A 299 -9.62 18.59 -19.04
CA LYS A 299 -9.61 17.90 -20.33
C LYS A 299 -10.75 18.34 -21.22
N SER A 300 -11.98 18.35 -20.70
CA SER A 300 -13.15 18.83 -21.47
C SER A 300 -13.01 20.30 -21.88
N THR A 301 -12.41 21.13 -21.02
CA THR A 301 -12.21 22.56 -21.28
C THR A 301 -11.17 22.77 -22.38
N ILE A 302 -9.98 22.16 -22.26
CA ILE A 302 -8.90 22.27 -23.27
C ILE A 302 -9.34 21.72 -24.63
N GLN A 303 -10.23 20.74 -24.68
CA GLN A 303 -10.78 20.28 -25.96
C GLN A 303 -11.65 21.34 -26.64
N SER A 304 -12.34 22.17 -25.86
CA SER A 304 -13.25 23.23 -26.33
C SER A 304 -12.62 24.58 -26.65
N ILE A 305 -11.40 24.86 -26.17
CA ILE A 305 -10.74 26.17 -26.41
C ILE A 305 -10.25 26.32 -27.86
N SER A 306 -10.07 27.58 -28.29
CA SER A 306 -9.64 27.91 -29.65
C SER A 306 -8.22 27.44 -29.98
N THR A 307 -7.92 27.32 -31.27
CA THR A 307 -6.58 26.95 -31.75
C THR A 307 -5.52 27.97 -31.39
N GLU A 308 -5.85 29.26 -31.38
CA GLU A 308 -4.93 30.34 -30.98
C GLU A 308 -4.54 30.18 -29.50
N LEU A 309 -5.51 29.88 -28.63
CA LEU A 309 -5.25 29.69 -27.21
C LEU A 309 -4.39 28.44 -26.94
N LYS A 310 -4.61 27.36 -27.71
CA LYS A 310 -3.76 26.16 -27.62
C LYS A 310 -2.30 26.45 -27.96
N GLU A 311 -2.05 27.28 -28.98
CA GLU A 311 -0.69 27.66 -29.38
C GLU A 311 -0.04 28.62 -28.37
N ALA A 312 -0.82 29.56 -27.82
CA ALA A 312 -0.37 30.43 -26.72
C ALA A 312 0.00 29.61 -25.48
N LEU A 313 -0.85 28.66 -25.09
CA LEU A 313 -0.59 27.72 -23.99
C LEU A 313 0.69 26.90 -24.22
N LYS A 314 0.87 26.36 -25.44
CA LYS A 314 2.09 25.64 -25.81
C LYS A 314 3.34 26.51 -25.64
N THR A 315 3.27 27.79 -26.01
CA THR A 315 4.38 28.75 -25.86
C THR A 315 4.70 29.01 -24.39
N VAL A 316 3.68 29.28 -23.56
CA VAL A 316 3.87 29.48 -22.10
C VAL A 316 4.47 28.26 -21.44
N LEU A 317 3.95 27.06 -21.75
CA LEU A 317 4.48 25.82 -21.20
C LEU A 317 5.94 25.58 -21.61
N ARG A 318 6.31 25.90 -22.85
CA ARG A 318 7.71 25.82 -23.28
C ARG A 318 8.60 26.72 -22.43
N ASP A 319 8.20 27.97 -22.22
CA ASP A 319 8.98 28.93 -21.45
C ASP A 319 9.09 28.50 -19.98
N LYS A 320 7.99 28.02 -19.39
CA LYS A 320 7.98 27.47 -18.02
C LYS A 320 8.86 26.23 -17.87
N CYS A 321 8.79 25.27 -18.80
CA CYS A 321 9.67 24.09 -18.78
C CYS A 321 11.15 24.46 -18.83
N LEU A 322 11.53 25.39 -19.71
CA LEU A 322 12.94 25.75 -19.90
C LEU A 322 13.49 26.64 -18.79
N SER A 323 12.65 27.40 -18.10
CA SER A 323 13.04 28.29 -17.00
C SER A 323 12.91 27.67 -15.61
N GLU A 324 11.86 26.90 -15.35
CA GLU A 324 11.54 26.33 -14.03
C GLU A 324 11.77 24.80 -13.95
N ALA A 325 11.69 24.09 -15.08
CA ALA A 325 11.93 22.64 -15.18
C ALA A 325 11.01 21.78 -14.28
N TRP A 326 11.50 20.66 -13.74
CA TRP A 326 10.76 19.74 -12.87
C TRP A 326 9.43 19.28 -13.47
N LEU A 327 8.35 19.31 -12.68
CA LEU A 327 7.03 18.82 -13.08
C LEU A 327 6.32 19.72 -14.11
N TRP A 328 6.89 20.88 -14.48
CA TRP A 328 6.45 21.57 -15.70
C TRP A 328 6.68 20.71 -16.94
N CYS A 329 7.76 19.92 -16.99
CA CYS A 329 8.01 18.97 -18.07
C CYS A 329 6.95 17.85 -18.10
N ASN A 330 6.48 17.41 -16.93
CA ASN A 330 5.36 16.49 -16.80
C ASN A 330 4.05 17.13 -17.27
N ALA A 331 3.82 18.42 -17.01
CA ALA A 331 2.63 19.14 -17.50
C ALA A 331 2.57 19.19 -19.02
N VAL A 332 3.70 19.41 -19.68
CA VAL A 332 3.82 19.29 -21.14
C VAL A 332 3.54 17.87 -21.61
N TYR A 333 4.13 16.87 -20.94
CA TYR A 333 3.90 15.48 -21.28
C TYR A 333 2.40 15.13 -21.18
N THR A 334 1.76 15.38 -20.03
CA THR A 334 0.32 15.13 -19.80
C THR A 334 -0.56 15.84 -20.83
N LEU A 335 -0.25 17.11 -21.16
CA LEU A 335 -1.00 17.83 -22.19
C LEU A 335 -0.95 17.10 -23.53
N PHE A 336 0.24 16.74 -24.01
CA PHE A 336 0.44 16.18 -25.35
C PHE A 336 0.37 14.65 -25.44
N SER A 337 0.28 13.93 -24.33
CA SER A 337 0.07 12.48 -24.29
C SER A 337 -1.38 12.09 -24.02
N GLU A 338 -2.10 12.84 -23.17
CA GLU A 338 -3.38 12.39 -22.59
C GLU A 338 -4.56 13.36 -22.84
N ILE A 339 -4.32 14.67 -22.82
CA ILE A 339 -5.39 15.68 -22.90
C ILE A 339 -5.65 16.12 -24.34
N ASN A 340 -4.61 16.56 -25.04
CA ASN A 340 -4.61 17.01 -26.43
C ASN A 340 -3.44 16.32 -27.18
N PRO A 341 -3.60 15.03 -27.54
CA PRO A 341 -2.50 14.21 -28.03
C PRO A 341 -1.85 14.75 -29.31
N ASP A 342 -0.51 14.78 -29.34
CA ASP A 342 0.30 15.17 -30.49
C ASP A 342 1.57 14.29 -30.58
N ALA A 343 2.35 14.41 -31.66
CA ALA A 343 3.59 13.66 -31.85
C ALA A 343 4.66 14.10 -30.82
N LEU A 344 4.86 13.29 -29.78
CA LEU A 344 5.74 13.62 -28.65
C LEU A 344 7.20 13.92 -29.05
N THR A 345 7.71 13.27 -30.10
CA THR A 345 9.06 13.55 -30.64
C THR A 345 9.16 14.92 -31.30
N ASP A 346 8.08 15.38 -31.92
CA ASP A 346 8.01 16.67 -32.61
C ASP A 346 7.89 17.79 -31.58
N ILE A 347 7.05 17.59 -30.55
CA ILE A 347 6.95 18.49 -29.39
C ILE A 347 8.31 18.63 -28.70
N TYR A 348 8.99 17.51 -28.41
CA TYR A 348 10.32 17.55 -27.81
C TYR A 348 11.32 18.33 -28.67
N SER A 349 11.33 18.07 -29.99
CA SER A 349 12.23 18.77 -30.91
C SER A 349 11.94 20.27 -30.96
N ASP A 350 10.67 20.67 -31.01
CA ASP A 350 10.23 22.06 -31.02
C ASP A 350 10.62 22.81 -29.73
N PHE A 351 10.48 22.16 -28.58
CA PHE A 351 10.81 22.74 -27.28
C PHE A 351 12.32 22.88 -27.10
N THR A 352 13.11 21.96 -27.65
CA THR A 352 14.55 21.87 -27.37
C THR A 352 15.47 22.44 -28.47
N LYS A 353 14.92 22.83 -29.63
CA LYS A 353 15.67 23.33 -30.81
C LYS A 353 16.62 24.50 -30.53
N ASP A 354 16.22 25.43 -29.66
CA ASP A 354 16.97 26.67 -29.38
C ASP A 354 17.81 26.59 -28.10
N VAL A 355 17.75 25.47 -27.38
CA VAL A 355 18.41 25.35 -26.07
C VAL A 355 19.88 25.06 -26.25
N THR A 356 20.73 25.97 -25.77
CA THR A 356 22.20 25.86 -25.80
C THR A 356 22.80 25.87 -24.39
N GLY A 357 23.82 25.03 -24.16
CA GLY A 357 24.51 24.93 -22.87
C GLY A 357 23.69 24.21 -21.78
N ARG A 358 24.06 24.47 -20.51
CA ARG A 358 23.42 23.87 -19.33
C ARG A 358 21.98 24.38 -19.20
N ASN A 359 21.01 23.48 -19.26
CA ASN A 359 19.60 23.80 -19.05
C ASN A 359 18.89 22.62 -18.38
N LEU A 360 18.35 22.86 -17.18
CA LEU A 360 17.67 21.82 -16.39
C LEU A 360 16.35 21.37 -17.04
N GLY A 361 15.62 22.29 -17.66
CA GLY A 361 14.39 22.00 -18.40
C GLY A 361 14.60 21.02 -19.54
N PHE A 362 15.68 21.18 -20.30
CA PHE A 362 16.07 20.26 -21.36
C PHE A 362 16.36 18.84 -20.84
N LEU A 363 17.09 18.72 -19.73
CA LEU A 363 17.36 17.41 -19.12
C LEU A 363 16.08 16.75 -18.64
N HIS A 364 15.20 17.48 -17.95
CA HIS A 364 13.93 16.94 -17.46
C HIS A 364 12.96 16.61 -18.61
N LEU A 365 12.93 17.38 -19.70
CA LEU A 365 12.22 17.00 -20.92
C LEU A 365 12.78 15.69 -21.48
N THR A 366 14.10 15.52 -21.51
CA THR A 366 14.74 14.28 -21.98
C THR A 366 14.36 13.09 -21.09
N GLN A 367 14.39 13.25 -19.77
CA GLN A 367 14.02 12.21 -18.80
C GLN A 367 12.53 11.85 -18.88
N THR A 368 11.66 12.84 -19.01
CA THR A 368 10.19 12.65 -19.07
C THR A 368 9.76 12.01 -20.38
N PHE A 369 10.33 12.44 -21.51
CA PHE A 369 9.98 11.94 -22.84
C PHE A 369 10.78 10.68 -23.23
N ALA A 370 11.71 10.22 -22.39
CA ALA A 370 12.71 9.20 -22.69
C ALA A 370 12.17 7.98 -23.46
N LYS A 371 11.02 7.44 -23.04
CA LYS A 371 10.38 6.26 -23.66
C LYS A 371 10.08 6.42 -25.16
N HIS A 372 9.99 7.66 -25.65
CA HIS A 372 9.70 7.99 -27.05
C HIS A 372 10.92 8.51 -27.81
N LEU A 373 12.06 8.67 -27.13
CA LEU A 373 13.28 9.24 -27.70
C LEU A 373 14.33 8.16 -27.99
N ASN A 374 15.25 8.52 -28.87
CA ASN A 374 16.51 7.81 -29.10
C ASN A 374 17.65 8.84 -29.17
N TYR A 375 18.89 8.36 -29.32
CA TYR A 375 20.05 9.24 -29.35
C TYR A 375 20.04 10.28 -30.48
N ASP A 376 19.47 9.99 -31.65
CA ASP A 376 19.47 10.93 -32.79
C ASP A 376 18.69 12.22 -32.46
N HIS A 377 17.67 12.12 -31.61
CA HIS A 377 16.91 13.28 -31.13
C HIS A 377 17.71 14.17 -30.17
N VAL A 378 18.78 13.64 -29.56
CA VAL A 378 19.54 14.29 -28.48
C VAL A 378 20.97 14.65 -28.91
N GLN A 379 21.52 14.10 -30.00
CA GLN A 379 22.95 14.20 -30.34
C GLN A 379 23.52 15.62 -30.61
N ASN A 380 22.69 16.64 -30.89
CA ASN A 380 23.16 17.91 -31.48
C ASN A 380 23.75 18.95 -30.50
N LYS A 381 24.17 18.57 -29.29
CA LYS A 381 24.67 19.54 -28.29
C LYS A 381 25.99 19.11 -27.63
N LYS A 382 26.78 20.10 -27.21
CA LYS A 382 27.98 19.86 -26.39
C LYS A 382 27.57 19.64 -24.95
N TYR A 383 27.70 18.40 -24.49
CA TYR A 383 27.31 17.98 -23.15
C TYR A 383 28.48 17.92 -22.20
N GLU A 384 28.29 18.45 -20.99
CA GLU A 384 29.15 18.21 -19.84
C GLU A 384 29.12 16.72 -19.46
N PRO A 385 30.19 16.17 -18.84
CA PRO A 385 30.24 14.74 -18.50
C PRO A 385 29.02 14.23 -17.72
N ILE A 386 28.52 15.00 -16.73
CA ILE A 386 27.35 14.62 -15.93
C ILE A 386 26.05 14.56 -16.76
N GLU A 387 25.89 15.44 -17.74
CA GLU A 387 24.72 15.43 -18.63
C GLU A 387 24.72 14.18 -19.50
N GLN A 388 25.90 13.74 -19.96
CA GLN A 388 26.04 12.51 -20.73
C GLN A 388 25.70 11.26 -19.91
N VAL A 389 26.07 11.25 -18.63
CA VAL A 389 25.67 10.20 -17.68
C VAL A 389 24.14 10.14 -17.56
N ILE A 390 23.49 11.29 -17.34
CA ILE A 390 22.04 11.38 -17.19
C ILE A 390 21.32 10.97 -18.48
N ILE A 391 21.77 11.45 -19.65
CA ILE A 391 21.19 11.11 -20.95
C ILE A 391 21.35 9.62 -21.24
N LEU A 392 22.52 9.04 -20.99
CA LEU A 392 22.74 7.59 -21.15
C LEU A 392 21.84 6.79 -20.21
N ASN A 393 21.68 7.21 -18.97
CA ASN A 393 20.78 6.56 -18.04
C ASN A 393 19.30 6.66 -18.49
N SER A 394 18.90 7.81 -19.05
CA SER A 394 17.54 8.07 -19.53
C SER A 394 17.20 7.24 -20.77
N LEU A 395 18.16 7.04 -21.67
CA LEU A 395 17.99 6.31 -22.93
C LEU A 395 18.46 4.85 -22.86
N MET A 396 18.46 4.26 -21.66
CA MET A 396 18.93 2.89 -21.42
C MET A 396 18.15 1.82 -22.21
N HIS A 397 16.91 2.13 -22.62
CA HIS A 397 16.07 1.26 -23.45
C HIS A 397 16.57 1.15 -24.90
N CYS A 398 17.39 2.09 -25.39
CA CYS A 398 17.91 2.04 -26.76
C CYS A 398 18.85 0.83 -26.98
N GLU A 399 18.83 0.29 -28.19
CA GLU A 399 19.76 -0.74 -28.65
C GLU A 399 21.06 -0.10 -29.16
N GLU A 400 22.15 -0.88 -29.22
CA GLU A 400 23.45 -0.47 -29.78
C GLU A 400 24.15 0.73 -29.10
N ILE A 401 23.99 0.89 -27.78
CA ILE A 401 24.57 2.00 -27.01
C ILE A 401 25.98 1.73 -26.45
N ASP A 402 26.68 0.69 -26.92
CA ASP A 402 27.96 0.23 -26.34
C ASP A 402 29.07 1.29 -26.44
N VAL A 403 29.06 2.08 -27.52
CA VAL A 403 30.03 3.17 -27.72
C VAL A 403 29.81 4.29 -26.70
N GLN A 404 28.54 4.67 -26.48
CA GLN A 404 28.14 5.69 -25.52
C GLN A 404 28.45 5.22 -24.09
N ILE A 405 28.22 3.94 -23.79
CA ILE A 405 28.62 3.33 -22.51
C ILE A 405 30.13 3.49 -22.32
N ALA A 406 30.96 3.08 -23.30
CA ALA A 406 32.41 3.16 -23.19
C ALA A 406 32.91 4.60 -23.02
N GLU A 407 32.36 5.56 -23.77
CA GLU A 407 32.73 6.98 -23.67
C GLU A 407 32.39 7.55 -22.28
N VAL A 408 31.18 7.28 -21.78
CA VAL A 408 30.73 7.78 -20.47
C VAL A 408 31.52 7.13 -19.34
N PHE A 409 31.82 5.83 -19.40
CA PHE A 409 32.66 5.18 -18.40
C PHE A 409 34.08 5.76 -18.34
N SER A 410 34.68 6.09 -19.49
CA SER A 410 36.01 6.74 -19.50
C SER A 410 35.99 8.06 -18.72
N LYS A 411 34.92 8.85 -18.88
CA LYS A 411 34.75 10.12 -18.15
C LYS A 411 34.49 9.90 -16.65
N ILE A 412 33.71 8.89 -16.30
CA ILE A 412 33.48 8.51 -14.90
C ILE A 412 34.80 8.07 -14.24
N GLU A 413 35.63 7.29 -14.93
CA GLU A 413 36.95 6.88 -14.44
C GLU A 413 37.89 8.07 -14.23
N GLU A 414 37.85 9.05 -15.14
CA GLU A 414 38.58 10.33 -14.97
C GLU A 414 38.12 11.05 -13.71
N ILE A 415 36.80 11.25 -13.52
CA ILE A 415 36.22 11.88 -12.31
C ILE A 415 36.64 11.14 -11.05
N ARG A 416 36.57 9.80 -11.05
CA ARG A 416 37.02 8.97 -9.92
C ARG A 416 38.50 9.18 -9.62
N SER A 417 39.34 9.28 -10.64
CA SER A 417 40.79 9.42 -10.50
C SER A 417 41.22 10.77 -9.90
N GLU A 418 40.41 11.82 -10.06
CA GLU A 418 40.68 13.13 -9.46
C GLU A 418 40.73 13.08 -7.93
N ASN A 419 39.77 12.39 -7.31
CA ASN A 419 39.70 12.24 -5.86
C ASN A 419 38.89 11.01 -5.46
N VAL A 420 39.56 9.87 -5.31
CA VAL A 420 38.93 8.58 -4.97
C VAL A 420 38.17 8.63 -3.64
N PRO A 421 38.72 9.13 -2.50
CA PRO A 421 37.97 9.26 -1.25
C PRO A 421 36.67 10.07 -1.38
N GLN A 422 36.71 11.16 -2.14
CA GLN A 422 35.53 11.99 -2.40
C GLN A 422 34.50 11.23 -3.25
N PHE A 423 34.94 10.58 -4.33
CA PHE A 423 34.09 9.79 -5.21
C PHE A 423 33.39 8.63 -4.48
N LEU A 424 34.07 8.03 -3.50
CA LEU A 424 33.50 6.96 -2.67
C LEU A 424 32.63 7.49 -1.51
N CYS A 425 32.41 8.80 -1.42
CA CYS A 425 31.64 9.46 -0.36
C CYS A 425 32.19 9.20 1.06
N ASP A 426 33.52 9.14 1.25
CA ASP A 426 34.12 8.99 2.59
C ASP A 426 33.60 10.04 3.60
N ASN A 427 33.27 11.24 3.10
CA ASN A 427 32.55 12.28 3.83
C ASN A 427 31.50 12.91 2.90
N CYS A 428 30.25 13.05 3.38
CA CYS A 428 29.18 13.70 2.63
C CYS A 428 29.25 15.25 2.61
N ASN A 429 30.30 15.86 3.16
CA ASN A 429 30.52 17.31 3.08
C ASN A 429 31.28 17.68 1.79
N MET A 430 30.55 17.77 0.68
CA MET A 430 31.03 18.23 -0.62
C MET A 430 30.03 19.19 -1.27
N SER A 431 30.43 19.86 -2.35
CA SER A 431 29.52 20.70 -3.13
C SER A 431 28.43 19.87 -3.79
N TRP A 432 27.27 20.49 -4.02
CA TRP A 432 26.12 19.85 -4.67
C TRP A 432 26.50 19.20 -6.00
N GLU A 433 27.12 19.94 -6.94
CA GLU A 433 27.49 19.40 -8.26
C GLU A 433 28.37 18.14 -8.17
N LYS A 434 29.36 18.12 -7.26
CA LYS A 434 30.22 16.94 -7.06
C LYS A 434 29.45 15.76 -6.49
N TYR A 435 28.52 16.04 -5.58
CA TYR A 435 27.62 15.02 -5.06
C TYR A 435 26.77 14.40 -6.16
N GLN A 436 26.22 15.22 -7.06
CA GLN A 436 25.41 14.76 -8.18
C GLN A 436 26.22 13.92 -9.17
N GLN A 437 27.49 14.27 -9.44
CA GLN A 437 28.35 13.43 -10.29
C GLN A 437 28.46 11.99 -9.76
N ILE A 438 28.59 11.84 -8.44
CA ILE A 438 28.67 10.53 -7.80
C ILE A 438 27.31 9.84 -7.82
N LEU A 439 26.24 10.54 -7.43
CA LEU A 439 24.88 10.01 -7.40
C LEU A 439 24.43 9.49 -8.77
N GLU A 440 24.62 10.30 -9.83
CA GLU A 440 24.25 9.93 -11.20
C GLU A 440 25.12 8.80 -11.75
N THR A 441 26.38 8.70 -11.29
CA THR A 441 27.22 7.54 -11.59
C THR A 441 26.65 6.26 -10.97
N ILE A 442 26.22 6.31 -9.70
CA ILE A 442 25.62 5.16 -9.02
C ILE A 442 24.32 4.74 -9.72
N ARG A 443 23.47 5.72 -10.10
CA ARG A 443 22.25 5.49 -10.89
C ARG A 443 22.54 4.77 -12.20
N LEU A 444 23.51 5.28 -12.96
CA LEU A 444 23.91 4.67 -14.22
C LEU A 444 24.40 3.23 -14.00
N CYS A 445 25.27 3.00 -13.00
CA CYS A 445 25.72 1.65 -12.66
C CYS A 445 24.54 0.74 -12.30
N ALA A 446 23.58 1.21 -11.51
CA ALA A 446 22.41 0.43 -11.11
C ALA A 446 21.57 0.04 -12.34
N SER A 447 21.29 0.99 -13.24
CA SER A 447 20.53 0.75 -14.47
C SER A 447 21.24 -0.21 -15.43
N LEU A 448 22.56 -0.06 -15.58
CA LEU A 448 23.37 -0.95 -16.42
C LEU A 448 23.35 -2.39 -15.91
N MET A 449 23.49 -2.59 -14.59
CA MET A 449 23.38 -3.92 -13.98
C MET A 449 21.99 -4.53 -14.20
N LYS A 450 20.93 -3.72 -14.24
CA LYS A 450 19.57 -4.21 -14.47
C LYS A 450 19.28 -4.55 -15.93
N HIS A 451 19.66 -3.67 -16.85
CA HIS A 451 19.18 -3.70 -18.24
C HIS A 451 20.21 -4.13 -19.27
N LYS A 452 21.51 -3.93 -19.01
CA LYS A 452 22.60 -4.12 -19.98
C LYS A 452 23.72 -5.01 -19.44
N PHE A 453 23.42 -5.87 -18.46
CA PHE A 453 24.41 -6.71 -17.78
C PHE A 453 25.29 -7.51 -18.77
N ASN A 454 24.69 -8.10 -19.80
CA ASN A 454 25.40 -8.91 -20.80
C ASN A 454 26.37 -8.10 -21.69
N SER A 455 26.17 -6.79 -21.80
CA SER A 455 27.08 -5.87 -22.52
C SER A 455 28.22 -5.37 -21.63
N LEU A 456 28.20 -5.66 -20.31
CA LEU A 456 29.24 -5.21 -19.39
C LEU A 456 30.49 -6.08 -19.49
N THR A 457 31.65 -5.40 -19.56
CA THR A 457 32.95 -6.06 -19.44
C THR A 457 33.25 -6.37 -17.98
N GLN A 458 34.20 -7.30 -17.72
CA GLN A 458 34.70 -7.56 -16.37
C GLN A 458 35.15 -6.27 -15.67
N ARG A 459 35.78 -5.34 -16.41
CA ARG A 459 36.21 -4.04 -15.85
C ARG A 459 35.03 -3.19 -15.38
N HIS A 460 33.92 -3.16 -16.13
CA HIS A 460 32.70 -2.44 -15.72
C HIS A 460 32.06 -3.08 -14.48
N TRP A 461 32.05 -4.42 -14.41
CA TRP A 461 31.60 -5.16 -13.24
C TRP A 461 32.44 -4.83 -12.01
N ASP A 462 33.76 -5.02 -12.10
CA ASP A 462 34.70 -4.77 -11.00
C ASP A 462 34.57 -3.34 -10.49
N PHE A 463 34.47 -2.36 -11.40
CA PHE A 463 34.22 -0.97 -11.05
C PHE A 463 32.94 -0.82 -10.20
N GLY A 464 31.83 -1.39 -10.66
CA GLY A 464 30.52 -1.27 -10.01
C GLY A 464 30.50 -1.91 -8.63
N VAL A 465 30.94 -3.18 -8.51
CA VAL A 465 30.82 -3.93 -7.25
C VAL A 465 31.86 -3.54 -6.20
N ILE A 466 33.09 -3.20 -6.60
CA ILE A 466 34.11 -2.71 -5.65
C ILE A 466 33.73 -1.33 -5.13
N SER A 467 33.18 -0.46 -5.99
CA SER A 467 32.66 0.84 -5.56
C SER A 467 31.45 0.67 -4.65
N LEU A 468 30.55 -0.28 -4.95
CA LEU A 468 29.39 -0.61 -4.12
C LEU A 468 29.77 -0.99 -2.68
N VAL A 469 30.79 -1.82 -2.47
CA VAL A 469 31.28 -2.17 -1.11
C VAL A 469 31.65 -0.90 -0.35
N SER A 470 32.40 0.01 -0.98
CA SER A 470 32.86 1.25 -0.36
C SER A 470 31.69 2.21 -0.11
N TRP A 471 30.79 2.38 -1.08
CA TRP A 471 29.61 3.23 -0.95
C TRP A 471 28.68 2.74 0.14
N ALA A 472 28.41 1.43 0.25
CA ALA A 472 27.58 0.86 1.33
C ALA A 472 28.19 1.13 2.71
N SER A 473 29.50 0.90 2.87
CA SER A 473 30.20 1.18 4.13
C SER A 473 30.17 2.66 4.50
N ASN A 474 30.37 3.53 3.51
CA ASN A 474 30.35 4.97 3.72
C ASN A 474 28.94 5.52 3.95
N CYS A 475 27.89 4.89 3.42
CA CYS A 475 26.51 5.18 3.80
C CYS A 475 26.28 4.90 5.30
N LEU A 476 26.75 3.76 5.80
CA LEU A 476 26.68 3.45 7.23
C LEU A 476 27.48 4.45 8.09
N LYS A 477 28.68 4.86 7.66
CA LYS A 477 29.47 5.88 8.37
C LYS A 477 28.74 7.21 8.45
N ASN A 478 28.08 7.63 7.36
CA ASN A 478 27.38 8.91 7.24
C ASN A 478 25.90 8.87 7.64
N ARG A 479 25.42 7.78 8.26
CA ARG A 479 24.01 7.55 8.64
C ARG A 479 23.33 8.72 9.37
N SER A 480 24.06 9.47 10.19
CA SER A 480 23.52 10.63 10.93
C SER A 480 23.10 11.80 10.04
N SER A 481 23.54 11.81 8.78
CA SER A 481 23.23 12.87 7.81
C SER A 481 21.98 12.57 6.98
N TYR A 482 21.19 11.54 7.32
CA TYR A 482 20.00 11.12 6.56
C TYR A 482 18.93 12.21 6.38
N GLN A 483 18.96 13.27 7.20
CA GLN A 483 18.04 14.40 7.05
C GLN A 483 18.30 15.21 5.76
N LYS A 484 19.52 15.15 5.21
CA LYS A 484 19.86 15.81 3.95
C LYS A 484 19.30 15.00 2.76
N ILE A 485 18.54 15.65 1.89
CA ILE A 485 17.87 14.99 0.74
C ILE A 485 18.84 14.22 -0.17
N GLN A 486 20.00 14.81 -0.46
CA GLN A 486 21.01 14.18 -1.30
C GLN A 486 21.54 12.88 -0.67
N VAL A 487 21.65 12.85 0.66
CA VAL A 487 22.04 11.64 1.42
C VAL A 487 20.96 10.57 1.35
N GLN A 488 19.69 10.95 1.40
CA GLN A 488 18.57 10.02 1.19
C GLN A 488 18.62 9.40 -0.21
N ALA A 489 18.80 10.24 -1.24
CA ALA A 489 18.94 9.77 -2.62
C ALA A 489 20.14 8.81 -2.77
N LEU A 490 21.31 9.16 -2.22
CA LEU A 490 22.48 8.27 -2.24
C LEU A 490 22.20 6.91 -1.59
N PHE A 491 21.55 6.90 -0.41
CA PHE A 491 21.22 5.67 0.28
C PHE A 491 20.28 4.79 -0.56
N SER A 492 19.26 5.38 -1.20
CA SER A 492 18.36 4.70 -2.11
C SER A 492 19.09 4.11 -3.32
N GLU A 493 19.98 4.87 -3.96
CA GLU A 493 20.67 4.41 -5.17
C GLU A 493 21.73 3.34 -4.89
N VAL A 494 22.41 3.42 -3.73
CA VAL A 494 23.33 2.35 -3.29
C VAL A 494 22.55 1.05 -3.03
N VAL A 495 21.36 1.15 -2.44
CA VAL A 495 20.44 0.01 -2.28
C VAL A 495 20.01 -0.53 -3.65
N GLN A 496 19.65 0.33 -4.59
CA GLN A 496 19.20 -0.09 -5.91
C GLN A 496 20.32 -0.78 -6.71
N LEU A 497 21.55 -0.27 -6.64
CA LEU A 497 22.72 -0.90 -7.23
C LEU A 497 22.98 -2.28 -6.61
N PHE A 498 22.91 -2.39 -5.28
CA PHE A 498 23.02 -3.67 -4.58
C PHE A 498 21.98 -4.69 -5.04
N ILE A 499 20.69 -4.29 -5.05
CA ILE A 499 19.59 -5.16 -5.46
C ILE A 499 19.78 -5.65 -6.90
N ASN A 500 20.14 -4.74 -7.81
CA ASN A 500 20.31 -5.10 -9.23
C ASN A 500 21.49 -6.06 -9.42
N ALA A 501 22.62 -5.82 -8.75
CA ALA A 501 23.77 -6.74 -8.77
C ALA A 501 23.41 -8.11 -8.18
N ASP A 502 22.76 -8.14 -7.01
CA ASP A 502 22.39 -9.37 -6.33
C ASP A 502 21.37 -10.20 -7.13
N ASN A 503 20.39 -9.55 -7.78
CA ASN A 503 19.41 -10.23 -8.62
C ASN A 503 20.05 -10.85 -9.88
N GLN A 504 21.02 -10.19 -10.51
CA GLN A 504 21.74 -10.78 -11.65
C GLN A 504 22.53 -12.02 -11.22
N ILE A 505 23.20 -11.95 -10.07
CA ILE A 505 23.96 -13.10 -9.53
C ILE A 505 23.02 -14.25 -9.16
N LYS A 506 21.85 -13.97 -8.57
CA LYS A 506 20.82 -14.98 -8.29
C LYS A 506 20.31 -15.64 -9.58
N GLY A 507 20.00 -14.86 -10.61
CA GLY A 507 19.58 -15.40 -11.92
C GLY A 507 20.64 -16.33 -12.54
N MET A 508 21.92 -15.95 -12.49
CA MET A 508 23.01 -16.83 -12.95
C MET A 508 23.12 -18.13 -12.17
N LYS A 509 22.88 -18.11 -10.86
CA LYS A 509 22.88 -19.32 -10.03
C LYS A 509 21.71 -20.24 -10.40
N GLU A 510 20.53 -19.68 -10.64
CA GLU A 510 19.35 -20.42 -11.09
C GLU A 510 19.61 -21.10 -12.45
N ASP A 511 20.29 -20.40 -13.36
CA ASP A 511 20.73 -20.92 -14.66
C ASP A 511 21.95 -21.86 -14.59
N ASN A 512 22.47 -22.15 -13.39
CA ASN A 512 23.67 -22.95 -13.14
C ASN A 512 24.93 -22.46 -13.88
N VAL A 513 25.03 -21.15 -14.15
CA VAL A 513 26.18 -20.54 -14.80
C VAL A 513 27.34 -20.48 -13.80
N LYS A 514 28.42 -21.20 -14.10
CA LYS A 514 29.68 -21.08 -13.35
C LYS A 514 30.50 -19.92 -13.90
N SER A 515 30.45 -18.78 -13.22
CA SER A 515 31.22 -17.59 -13.55
C SER A 515 32.10 -17.14 -12.38
N SER A 516 33.18 -16.42 -12.68
CA SER A 516 34.00 -15.72 -11.67
C SER A 516 33.17 -14.73 -10.86
N TYR A 517 32.19 -14.08 -11.49
CA TYR A 517 31.26 -13.13 -10.86
C TYR A 517 30.51 -13.75 -9.67
N VAL A 518 29.98 -14.96 -9.84
CA VAL A 518 29.21 -15.66 -8.81
C VAL A 518 30.09 -16.02 -7.61
N SER A 519 31.28 -16.58 -7.85
CA SER A 519 32.20 -16.93 -6.77
C SER A 519 32.71 -15.71 -6.01
N GLU A 520 33.06 -14.63 -6.71
CA GLU A 520 33.55 -13.40 -6.08
C GLU A 520 32.46 -12.73 -5.22
N TRP A 521 31.22 -12.69 -5.73
CA TRP A 521 30.09 -12.13 -5.00
C TRP A 521 29.86 -12.85 -3.68
N ASP A 522 29.80 -14.19 -3.72
CA ASP A 522 29.50 -15.02 -2.54
C ASP A 522 30.64 -15.08 -1.53
N ASP A 523 31.88 -15.21 -1.99
CA ASP A 523 33.03 -15.48 -1.12
C ASP A 523 33.61 -14.21 -0.49
N VAL A 524 33.43 -13.04 -1.13
CA VAL A 524 34.18 -11.81 -0.76
C VAL A 524 33.27 -10.60 -0.53
N LEU A 525 32.28 -10.35 -1.40
CA LEU A 525 31.64 -9.04 -1.48
C LEU A 525 30.35 -8.94 -0.66
N VAL A 526 29.43 -9.88 -0.86
CA VAL A 526 28.01 -9.75 -0.48
C VAL A 526 27.80 -9.62 1.03
N GLU A 527 28.61 -10.32 1.84
CA GLU A 527 28.50 -10.28 3.30
C GLU A 527 28.76 -8.87 3.87
N SER A 528 29.79 -8.19 3.35
CA SER A 528 30.16 -6.86 3.83
C SER A 528 29.06 -5.83 3.53
N ILE A 529 28.57 -5.82 2.28
CA ILE A 529 27.51 -4.92 1.82
C ILE A 529 26.23 -5.16 2.63
N HIS A 530 25.83 -6.43 2.80
CA HIS A 530 24.67 -6.76 3.63
C HIS A 530 24.80 -6.30 5.07
N GLY A 531 25.96 -6.53 5.68
CA GLY A 531 26.23 -6.12 7.05
C GLY A 531 26.03 -4.61 7.22
N ASP A 532 26.58 -3.82 6.31
CA ASP A 532 26.50 -2.37 6.35
C ASP A 532 25.08 -1.85 6.11
N LEU A 533 24.39 -2.35 5.08
CA LEU A 533 23.02 -1.94 4.76
C LEU A 533 22.01 -2.36 5.84
N ALA A 534 22.18 -3.54 6.46
CA ALA A 534 21.31 -3.97 7.56
C ALA A 534 21.52 -3.11 8.82
N GLN A 535 22.75 -2.72 9.15
CA GLN A 535 23.00 -1.80 10.26
C GLN A 535 22.47 -0.39 9.96
N LEU A 536 22.57 0.06 8.71
CA LEU A 536 22.00 1.33 8.27
C LEU A 536 20.47 1.30 8.41
N TRP A 537 19.81 0.22 7.99
CA TRP A 537 18.37 0.02 8.21
C TRP A 537 18.01 0.12 9.69
N LEU A 538 18.75 -0.56 10.58
CA LEU A 538 18.45 -0.57 12.01
C LEU A 538 18.53 0.83 12.62
N TYR A 539 19.53 1.61 12.22
CA TYR A 539 19.67 3.00 12.64
C TYR A 539 18.52 3.87 12.12
N LEU A 540 18.20 3.79 10.82
CA LEU A 540 17.15 4.61 10.21
C LEU A 540 15.78 4.28 10.78
N ALA A 541 15.47 2.99 10.97
CA ALA A 541 14.25 2.52 11.60
C ALA A 541 14.06 3.11 13.01
N GLU A 542 15.14 3.27 13.77
CA GLU A 542 15.10 3.91 15.08
C GLU A 542 14.87 5.43 14.99
N GLN A 543 15.57 6.11 14.10
CA GLN A 543 15.43 7.57 13.96
C GLN A 543 14.07 8.00 13.41
N LEU A 544 13.54 7.24 12.44
CA LEU A 544 12.25 7.55 11.81
C LEU A 544 11.07 7.17 12.69
N GLU A 545 11.18 6.12 13.51
CA GLU A 545 10.16 5.77 14.51
C GLU A 545 10.02 6.82 15.61
N GLN A 546 11.12 7.46 16.02
CA GLN A 546 11.13 8.52 17.03
C GLN A 546 10.73 9.89 16.46
N ASN A 547 10.49 9.99 15.15
CA ASN A 547 10.16 11.25 14.51
C ASN A 547 8.66 11.56 14.69
N ASN A 548 8.36 12.48 15.60
CA ASN A 548 7.00 12.97 15.83
C ASN A 548 6.55 14.05 14.82
N GLY A 549 7.43 14.45 13.90
CA GLY A 549 7.15 15.48 12.90
C GLY A 549 6.53 14.93 11.61
N ASN A 550 6.42 15.81 10.61
CA ASN A 550 5.90 15.46 9.30
C ASN A 550 6.80 14.44 8.58
N LEU A 551 6.24 13.26 8.27
CA LEU A 551 6.94 12.18 7.59
C LEU A 551 6.96 12.30 6.06
N LEU A 552 6.16 13.19 5.44
CA LEU A 552 5.99 13.27 3.99
C LEU A 552 7.34 13.34 3.25
N GLN A 553 8.27 14.20 3.70
CA GLN A 553 9.59 14.34 3.08
C GLN A 553 10.47 13.07 3.13
N TYR A 554 10.15 12.09 3.99
CA TYR A 554 10.89 10.84 4.12
C TYR A 554 10.20 9.65 3.44
N LEU A 555 8.94 9.78 3.03
CA LEU A 555 8.19 8.66 2.43
C LEU A 555 8.80 8.14 1.12
N PRO A 556 9.24 9.00 0.17
CA PRO A 556 9.91 8.52 -1.04
C PRO A 556 11.17 7.72 -0.71
N PHE A 557 11.95 8.21 0.26
CA PHE A 557 13.15 7.53 0.75
C PHE A 557 12.84 6.18 1.40
N ILE A 558 11.85 6.11 2.30
CA ILE A 558 11.44 4.87 2.95
C ILE A 558 10.99 3.84 1.92
N GLN A 559 10.19 4.24 0.93
CA GLN A 559 9.72 3.37 -0.15
C GLN A 559 10.89 2.78 -0.93
N GLU A 560 11.83 3.60 -1.39
CA GLU A 560 13.00 3.14 -2.16
C GLU A 560 13.95 2.28 -1.33
N PHE A 561 14.29 2.73 -0.13
CA PHE A 561 15.18 1.99 0.76
C PHE A 561 14.58 0.66 1.21
N SER A 562 13.25 0.57 1.39
CA SER A 562 12.57 -0.66 1.82
C SER A 562 12.77 -1.84 0.88
N LYS A 563 13.06 -1.59 -0.40
CA LYS A 563 13.32 -2.62 -1.40
C LYS A 563 14.49 -3.52 -1.02
N VAL A 564 15.45 -3.02 -0.22
CA VAL A 564 16.61 -3.80 0.26
C VAL A 564 16.19 -5.07 1.00
N ILE A 565 15.04 -5.04 1.69
CA ILE A 565 14.57 -6.13 2.55
C ILE A 565 14.35 -7.42 1.76
N ASN A 566 13.87 -7.31 0.51
CA ASN A 566 13.63 -8.46 -0.35
C ASN A 566 14.91 -9.24 -0.69
N ASN A 567 16.07 -8.59 -0.57
CA ASN A 567 17.36 -9.18 -0.87
C ASN A 567 18.14 -9.57 0.39
N ILE A 568 17.68 -9.21 1.60
CA ILE A 568 18.37 -9.53 2.86
C ILE A 568 18.52 -11.03 3.05
N ASN A 569 19.76 -11.51 3.10
CA ASN A 569 20.05 -12.87 3.54
C ASN A 569 20.08 -12.92 5.07
N HIS A 570 19.06 -13.58 5.65
CA HIS A 570 18.93 -13.75 7.10
C HIS A 570 20.20 -14.34 7.74
N GLN A 571 20.93 -15.23 7.06
CA GLN A 571 22.11 -15.88 7.62
C GLN A 571 23.15 -14.88 8.16
N PHE A 572 23.32 -13.73 7.51
CA PHE A 572 24.26 -12.69 7.96
C PHE A 572 23.80 -11.95 9.23
N ILE A 573 22.49 -11.81 9.45
CA ILE A 573 21.93 -11.19 10.67
C ILE A 573 22.09 -12.13 11.86
N PHE A 574 21.97 -13.44 11.63
CA PHE A 574 22.03 -14.48 12.66
C PHE A 574 23.47 -14.94 12.99
N LYS A 575 24.51 -14.45 12.28
CA LYS A 575 25.91 -14.73 12.66
C LYS A 575 26.22 -14.18 14.05
N THR A 576 26.78 -15.04 14.92
CA THR A 576 27.20 -14.68 16.28
C THR A 576 28.36 -13.70 16.25
N SER A 577 28.20 -12.56 16.90
CA SER A 577 29.29 -11.65 17.31
C SER A 577 29.55 -11.81 18.81
N ASP A 578 30.80 -11.69 19.25
CA ASP A 578 31.29 -11.86 20.65
C ASP A 578 30.69 -10.90 21.71
N THR A 579 29.57 -10.24 21.43
CA THR A 579 28.88 -9.32 22.34
C THR A 579 27.64 -9.97 22.97
N SER A 580 27.26 -9.50 24.15
CA SER A 580 26.31 -10.16 25.08
C SER A 580 24.87 -10.36 24.60
N LEU A 581 24.46 -9.78 23.46
CA LEU A 581 23.13 -9.97 22.86
C LEU A 581 23.23 -10.24 21.34
N PRO A 582 22.53 -11.26 20.80
CA PRO A 582 22.54 -11.55 19.37
C PRO A 582 22.00 -10.37 18.53
N LYS A 583 22.63 -10.09 17.38
CA LYS A 583 22.25 -8.97 16.49
C LYS A 583 20.77 -9.03 16.10
N TRP A 584 20.25 -10.21 15.73
CA TRP A 584 18.85 -10.42 15.32
C TRP A 584 17.83 -9.93 16.34
N SER A 585 18.13 -9.97 17.65
CA SER A 585 17.20 -9.53 18.70
C SER A 585 16.90 -8.02 18.63
N LYS A 586 17.86 -7.22 18.17
CA LYS A 586 17.67 -5.77 17.96
C LYS A 586 16.76 -5.50 16.77
N PHE A 587 16.94 -6.25 15.68
CA PHE A 587 16.08 -6.15 14.50
C PHE A 587 14.65 -6.56 14.83
N LEU A 588 14.46 -7.71 15.50
CA LEU A 588 13.15 -8.18 15.96
C LEU A 588 12.43 -7.10 16.77
N ARG A 589 13.08 -6.60 17.84
CA ARG A 589 12.49 -5.60 18.72
C ARG A 589 12.15 -4.30 17.98
N ARG A 590 13.06 -3.80 17.14
CA ARG A 590 12.84 -2.58 16.37
C ARG A 590 11.68 -2.74 15.40
N SER A 591 11.59 -3.87 14.70
CA SER A 591 10.46 -4.14 13.81
C SER A 591 9.12 -4.21 14.56
N CYS A 592 9.07 -4.83 15.74
CA CYS A 592 7.84 -4.86 16.55
C CYS A 592 7.38 -3.45 16.97
N PHE A 593 8.29 -2.51 17.25
CA PHE A 593 7.92 -1.12 17.50
C PHE A 593 7.32 -0.46 16.26
N LEU A 594 7.95 -0.64 15.10
CA LEU A 594 7.45 -0.10 13.83
C LEU A 594 6.03 -0.58 13.49
N LEU A 595 5.65 -1.81 13.86
CA LEU A 595 4.32 -2.36 13.58
C LEU A 595 3.17 -1.52 14.12
N ALA A 596 3.35 -0.78 15.22
CA ALA A 596 2.30 0.08 15.79
C ALA A 596 2.53 1.57 15.54
N HIS A 597 3.44 1.92 14.64
CA HIS A 597 3.62 3.29 14.22
C HIS A 597 2.39 3.78 13.46
N TRP A 598 1.99 5.05 13.65
CA TRP A 598 0.76 5.63 13.06
C TRP A 598 0.74 5.61 11.52
N HIS A 599 1.92 5.68 10.89
CA HIS A 599 2.07 5.69 9.43
C HIS A 599 2.24 4.27 8.83
N PRO A 600 1.39 3.84 7.85
CA PRO A 600 1.42 2.49 7.26
C PRO A 600 2.76 2.07 6.64
N ASN A 601 3.46 2.96 5.92
CA ASN A 601 4.76 2.64 5.32
C ASN A 601 5.78 2.13 6.35
N LEU A 602 5.80 2.69 7.56
CA LEU A 602 6.70 2.24 8.63
C LEU A 602 6.25 0.90 9.23
N GLN A 603 4.94 0.68 9.38
CA GLN A 603 4.39 -0.61 9.80
C GLN A 603 4.80 -1.71 8.82
N LEU A 604 4.63 -1.48 7.51
CA LEU A 604 5.02 -2.40 6.45
C LEU A 604 6.53 -2.62 6.40
N TRP A 605 7.34 -1.58 6.66
CA TRP A 605 8.79 -1.69 6.69
C TRP A 605 9.27 -2.62 7.82
N GLY A 606 8.68 -2.50 9.01
CA GLY A 606 8.92 -3.39 10.15
C GLY A 606 8.44 -4.82 9.87
N TYR A 607 7.22 -4.97 9.34
CA TYR A 607 6.63 -6.26 8.97
C TYR A 607 7.48 -7.03 7.97
N LYS A 608 7.94 -6.39 6.89
CA LYS A 608 8.80 -7.03 5.88
C LYS A 608 10.13 -7.50 6.46
N MET A 609 10.73 -6.72 7.36
CA MET A 609 11.92 -7.16 8.07
C MET A 609 11.64 -8.39 8.95
N LEU A 610 10.48 -8.46 9.63
CA LEU A 610 10.11 -9.62 10.43
C LEU A 610 9.95 -10.88 9.57
N LEU A 611 9.32 -10.77 8.41
CA LEU A 611 9.25 -11.86 7.43
C LEU A 611 10.64 -12.31 6.97
N ALA A 612 11.57 -11.38 6.71
CA ALA A 612 12.95 -11.71 6.36
C ALA A 612 13.69 -12.45 7.49
N LEU A 613 13.31 -12.23 8.76
CA LEU A 613 13.90 -12.91 9.91
C LEU A 613 13.33 -14.32 10.15
N VAL A 614 12.10 -14.61 9.72
CA VAL A 614 11.36 -15.87 9.99
C VAL A 614 12.23 -17.13 9.86
N PRO A 615 12.96 -17.37 8.74
CA PRO A 615 13.73 -18.60 8.58
C PRO A 615 14.82 -18.79 9.67
N GLY A 616 15.45 -17.70 10.09
CA GLY A 616 16.45 -17.72 11.15
C GLY A 616 15.84 -17.90 12.54
N LEU A 617 14.68 -17.31 12.81
CA LEU A 617 13.96 -17.48 14.09
C LEU A 617 13.52 -18.94 14.28
N ILE A 618 13.02 -19.58 13.23
CA ILE A 618 12.61 -20.99 13.25
C ILE A 618 13.80 -21.90 13.53
N LYS A 619 14.95 -21.61 12.93
CA LYS A 619 16.17 -22.39 13.18
C LYS A 619 16.57 -22.34 14.66
N ILE A 620 16.53 -21.15 15.27
CA ILE A 620 16.83 -20.98 16.70
C ILE A 620 15.88 -21.84 17.55
N ASP A 621 14.57 -21.71 17.34
CA ASP A 621 13.59 -22.43 18.14
C ASP A 621 13.62 -23.94 17.90
N THR A 622 13.90 -24.37 16.66
CA THR A 622 14.12 -25.78 16.32
C THR A 622 15.33 -26.36 17.07
N ASP A 623 16.44 -25.62 17.09
CA ASP A 623 17.64 -26.04 17.82
C ASP A 623 17.40 -26.10 19.34
N ALA A 624 16.66 -25.12 19.89
CA ALA A 624 16.29 -25.09 21.30
C ALA A 624 15.42 -26.29 21.72
N VAL A 625 14.42 -26.64 20.91
CA VAL A 625 13.55 -27.81 21.12
C VAL A 625 14.34 -29.11 20.98
N ASN A 626 15.16 -29.26 19.95
CA ASN A 626 15.94 -30.48 19.71
C ASN A 626 16.98 -30.76 20.80
N LEU A 627 17.59 -29.71 21.36
CA LEU A 627 18.62 -29.84 22.40
C LEU A 627 18.05 -30.00 23.82
N ASN A 628 16.71 -29.99 23.99
CA ASN A 628 16.03 -29.92 25.29
C ASN A 628 16.61 -28.82 26.20
N ASN A 629 17.14 -27.76 25.60
CA ASN A 629 17.79 -26.66 26.29
C ASN A 629 17.08 -25.38 25.86
N PRO A 630 15.86 -25.12 26.38
CA PRO A 630 15.19 -23.86 26.12
C PRO A 630 16.14 -22.73 26.51
N HIS A 631 16.20 -21.69 25.69
CA HIS A 631 16.93 -20.48 26.08
C HIS A 631 16.48 -20.04 27.47
N GLN A 632 17.34 -19.36 28.23
CA GLN A 632 17.00 -18.83 29.57
C GLN A 632 15.72 -17.96 29.62
N LYS A 633 15.13 -17.61 28.46
CA LYS A 633 13.94 -16.76 28.26
C LYS A 633 12.79 -17.43 27.46
N GLY A 634 12.79 -18.74 27.22
CA GLY A 634 11.75 -19.41 26.42
C GLY A 634 12.02 -19.39 24.90
N LEU A 635 11.01 -19.74 24.10
CA LEU A 635 11.10 -19.72 22.64
C LEU A 635 11.12 -18.28 22.10
N VAL A 636 11.75 -18.04 20.95
CA VAL A 636 11.76 -16.74 20.27
C VAL A 636 10.33 -16.33 19.88
N PHE A 637 9.47 -17.30 19.56
CA PHE A 637 8.04 -17.10 19.37
C PHE A 637 7.37 -16.29 20.50
N GLU A 638 7.81 -16.45 21.74
CA GLU A 638 7.24 -15.77 22.91
C GLU A 638 7.64 -14.28 22.99
N GLN A 639 8.66 -13.85 22.24
CA GLN A 639 9.13 -12.46 22.24
C GLN A 639 8.15 -11.49 21.58
N PHE A 640 7.17 -11.99 20.82
CA PHE A 640 6.08 -11.18 20.26
C PHE A 640 4.98 -10.86 21.30
N LYS A 641 5.00 -11.50 22.48
CA LYS A 641 3.93 -11.41 23.49
C LYS A 641 3.60 -9.98 23.88
N GLU A 642 4.60 -9.17 24.21
CA GLU A 642 4.41 -7.80 24.68
C GLU A 642 3.58 -6.98 23.68
N LYS A 643 4.01 -6.95 22.43
CA LYS A 643 3.35 -6.19 21.36
C LYS A 643 2.02 -6.79 20.94
N LEU A 644 1.91 -8.12 20.95
CA LEU A 644 0.66 -8.81 20.67
C LEU A 644 -0.40 -8.48 21.71
N VAL A 645 -0.09 -8.56 23.01
CA VAL A 645 -1.04 -8.26 24.09
C VAL A 645 -1.48 -6.80 24.06
N GLU A 646 -0.56 -5.88 23.78
CA GLU A 646 -0.87 -4.45 23.64
C GLU A 646 -1.90 -4.21 22.52
N THR A 647 -1.60 -4.67 21.30
CA THR A 647 -2.50 -4.47 20.14
C THR A 647 -3.81 -5.23 20.31
N HIS A 648 -3.77 -6.44 20.86
CA HIS A 648 -4.93 -7.27 21.19
C HIS A 648 -5.88 -6.58 22.16
N GLY A 649 -5.37 -5.95 23.23
CA GLY A 649 -6.19 -5.25 24.22
C GLY A 649 -6.96 -4.08 23.59
N ILE A 650 -6.31 -3.32 22.71
CA ILE A 650 -6.91 -2.18 22.00
C ILE A 650 -7.99 -2.68 21.03
N VAL A 651 -7.66 -3.67 20.19
CA VAL A 651 -8.59 -4.21 19.18
C VAL A 651 -9.80 -4.89 19.84
N ASN A 652 -9.61 -5.65 20.91
CA ASN A 652 -10.74 -6.24 21.66
C ASN A 652 -11.66 -5.18 22.24
N SER A 653 -11.09 -4.11 22.80
CA SER A 653 -11.87 -3.01 23.39
C SER A 653 -12.69 -2.30 22.32
N MET A 654 -12.09 -2.05 21.15
CA MET A 654 -12.77 -1.50 19.98
C MET A 654 -13.92 -2.40 19.48
N LEU A 655 -13.72 -3.72 19.49
CA LEU A 655 -14.66 -4.70 18.96
C LEU A 655 -15.65 -5.23 20.01
N MET A 656 -15.67 -4.68 21.23
CA MET A 656 -16.43 -5.24 22.35
C MET A 656 -17.94 -5.23 22.11
N GLU A 657 -18.47 -4.18 21.46
CA GLU A 657 -19.91 -4.01 21.21
C GLU A 657 -20.42 -4.79 19.99
N PHE A 658 -19.53 -5.29 19.13
CA PHE A 658 -19.89 -6.03 17.92
C PHE A 658 -20.21 -7.50 18.25
N LYS A 659 -21.39 -7.97 17.85
CA LYS A 659 -21.81 -9.37 17.99
C LYS A 659 -21.18 -10.25 16.91
N LEU A 660 -20.60 -11.35 17.37
CA LEU A 660 -19.91 -12.31 16.52
C LEU A 660 -20.85 -12.98 15.51
N GLY A 661 -20.57 -12.83 14.22
CA GLY A 661 -21.36 -13.44 13.14
C GLY A 661 -22.65 -12.68 12.77
N GLU A 662 -22.90 -11.52 13.38
CA GLU A 662 -24.02 -10.63 13.07
C GLU A 662 -23.53 -9.24 12.66
N ASP A 663 -22.67 -8.62 13.48
CA ASP A 663 -22.17 -7.26 13.25
C ASP A 663 -20.79 -7.27 12.57
N VAL A 664 -20.55 -6.29 11.69
CA VAL A 664 -19.26 -6.08 11.02
C VAL A 664 -18.72 -4.69 11.35
N CYS A 665 -17.47 -4.65 11.79
CA CYS A 665 -16.75 -3.42 12.05
C CYS A 665 -15.95 -3.00 10.80
N ASN A 666 -16.34 -1.88 10.17
CA ASN A 666 -15.57 -1.27 9.11
C ASN A 666 -14.57 -0.27 9.70
N VAL A 667 -13.28 -0.57 9.57
CA VAL A 667 -12.20 0.22 10.16
C VAL A 667 -11.74 1.30 9.17
N LYS A 668 -12.04 2.56 9.48
CA LYS A 668 -11.70 3.72 8.62
C LYS A 668 -10.20 4.03 8.67
N VAL A 669 -9.60 4.21 7.49
CA VAL A 669 -8.19 4.60 7.31
C VAL A 669 -7.88 5.92 8.05
N GLY A 670 -6.65 6.05 8.54
CA GLY A 670 -6.17 7.27 9.20
C GLY A 670 -6.72 7.51 10.61
N THR A 671 -7.30 6.47 11.22
CA THR A 671 -7.72 6.45 12.63
C THR A 671 -6.79 5.56 13.45
N ASP A 672 -6.72 5.79 14.76
CA ASP A 672 -5.97 4.91 15.68
C ASP A 672 -6.48 3.46 15.60
N ALA A 673 -7.79 3.29 15.42
CA ALA A 673 -8.44 2.00 15.19
C ALA A 673 -7.81 1.25 14.00
N PHE A 674 -7.56 1.95 12.88
CA PHE A 674 -6.86 1.38 11.74
C PHE A 674 -5.42 1.01 12.06
N THR A 675 -4.65 1.91 12.66
CA THR A 675 -3.25 1.66 13.00
C THR A 675 -3.08 0.41 13.86
N TYR A 676 -3.85 0.29 14.95
CA TYR A 676 -3.73 -0.84 15.87
C TYR A 676 -4.33 -2.14 15.31
N THR A 677 -5.42 -2.06 14.55
CA THR A 677 -5.98 -3.24 13.86
C THR A 677 -5.01 -3.78 12.83
N PHE A 678 -4.40 -2.90 12.03
CA PHE A 678 -3.42 -3.31 11.03
C PHE A 678 -2.18 -3.91 11.69
N ALA A 679 -1.65 -3.28 12.74
CA ALA A 679 -0.54 -3.81 13.55
C ALA A 679 -0.85 -5.22 14.08
N TYR A 680 -2.04 -5.40 14.66
CA TYR A 680 -2.51 -6.66 15.22
C TYR A 680 -2.53 -7.78 14.17
N LEU A 681 -3.12 -7.52 13.00
CA LEU A 681 -3.20 -8.48 11.91
C LEU A 681 -1.82 -8.82 11.34
N LEU A 682 -0.91 -7.84 11.20
CA LEU A 682 0.47 -8.08 10.76
C LEU A 682 1.26 -8.97 11.75
N ILE A 683 1.08 -8.77 13.06
CA ILE A 683 1.71 -9.64 14.08
C ILE A 683 1.20 -11.08 13.94
N TRP A 684 -0.12 -11.26 13.75
CA TRP A 684 -0.69 -12.58 13.55
C TRP A 684 -0.24 -13.26 12.27
N ASP A 685 -0.05 -12.51 11.17
CA ASP A 685 0.52 -13.08 9.95
C ASP A 685 1.91 -13.65 10.21
N ILE A 686 2.76 -12.94 10.95
CA ILE A 686 4.10 -13.42 11.32
C ILE A 686 4.02 -14.68 12.17
N LEU A 687 3.17 -14.70 13.21
CA LEU A 687 3.03 -15.85 14.10
C LEU A 687 2.50 -17.09 13.38
N LEU A 688 1.52 -16.93 12.50
CA LEU A 688 0.99 -18.02 11.70
C LEU A 688 1.99 -18.48 10.62
N THR A 689 2.77 -17.56 10.06
CA THR A 689 3.89 -17.91 9.16
C THR A 689 4.96 -18.73 9.88
N LEU A 690 5.34 -18.34 11.11
CA LEU A 690 6.23 -19.13 11.96
C LEU A 690 5.68 -20.53 12.23
N CYS A 691 4.37 -20.66 12.46
CA CYS A 691 3.72 -21.97 12.61
C CYS A 691 3.76 -22.80 11.33
N GLY A 692 3.55 -22.18 10.16
CA GLY A 692 3.53 -22.89 8.88
C GLY A 692 4.88 -23.46 8.48
N GLU A 693 5.94 -22.71 8.70
CA GLU A 693 7.32 -23.09 8.39
C GLU A 693 7.97 -23.98 9.48
N ALA A 694 7.36 -24.08 10.67
CA ALA A 694 7.84 -24.94 11.75
C ALA A 694 7.62 -26.44 11.48
N SER A 695 8.50 -27.27 12.05
CA SER A 695 8.31 -28.73 12.12
C SER A 695 7.08 -29.09 12.96
N THR A 696 6.54 -30.29 12.80
CA THR A 696 5.34 -30.75 13.54
C THR A 696 5.50 -30.63 15.06
N GLU A 697 6.68 -30.95 15.61
CA GLU A 697 6.96 -30.82 17.04
C GLU A 697 7.04 -29.35 17.48
N LEU A 698 7.77 -28.51 16.74
CA LEU A 698 7.89 -27.09 17.08
C LEU A 698 6.55 -26.36 16.97
N ARG A 699 5.77 -26.65 15.92
CA ARG A 699 4.41 -26.13 15.76
C ARG A 699 3.49 -26.54 16.91
N TYR A 700 3.63 -27.76 17.43
CA TYR A 700 2.90 -28.19 18.62
C TYR A 700 3.24 -27.34 19.83
N GLN A 701 4.52 -27.00 20.05
CA GLN A 701 4.95 -26.12 21.16
C GLN A 701 4.38 -24.70 21.00
N TYR A 702 4.39 -24.13 19.79
CA TYR A 702 3.76 -22.84 19.52
C TYR A 702 2.26 -22.86 19.78
N ALA A 703 1.56 -23.90 19.31
CA ALA A 703 0.13 -24.09 19.54
C ALA A 703 -0.20 -24.23 21.04
N GLU A 704 0.62 -24.98 21.77
CA GLU A 704 0.50 -25.14 23.23
C GLU A 704 0.61 -23.79 23.95
N TRP A 705 1.59 -22.97 23.58
CA TRP A 705 1.77 -21.63 24.14
C TRP A 705 0.56 -20.72 23.83
N LEU A 706 0.11 -20.67 22.57
CA LEU A 706 -1.06 -19.89 22.16
C LEU A 706 -2.33 -20.30 22.91
N ARG A 707 -2.47 -21.60 23.20
CA ARG A 707 -3.60 -22.14 23.98
C ARG A 707 -3.54 -21.69 25.43
N ASN A 708 -2.36 -21.69 26.04
CA ASN A 708 -2.19 -21.32 27.44
C ASN A 708 -2.40 -19.82 27.70
N GLU A 709 -2.14 -18.97 26.69
CA GLU A 709 -2.35 -17.52 26.77
C GLU A 709 -3.77 -17.08 26.34
N ASP A 710 -4.61 -17.98 25.83
CA ASP A 710 -5.99 -17.70 25.33
C ASP A 710 -6.08 -16.57 24.27
N LEU A 711 -5.00 -16.39 23.49
CA LEU A 711 -4.92 -15.32 22.50
C LEU A 711 -5.64 -15.69 21.19
N LEU A 712 -5.58 -16.98 20.79
CA LEU A 712 -6.13 -17.42 19.51
C LEU A 712 -7.67 -17.36 19.47
N ASN A 713 -8.35 -17.71 20.55
CA ASN A 713 -9.83 -17.68 20.59
C ASN A 713 -10.36 -16.26 20.33
N ASN A 714 -9.77 -15.30 21.02
CA ASN A 714 -10.09 -13.89 20.87
C ASN A 714 -9.71 -13.37 19.47
N PHE A 715 -8.57 -13.81 18.92
CA PHE A 715 -8.20 -13.51 17.54
C PHE A 715 -9.23 -14.01 16.52
N LEU A 716 -9.65 -15.27 16.61
CA LEU A 716 -10.67 -15.83 15.71
C LEU A 716 -12.00 -15.08 15.84
N ASN A 717 -12.39 -14.69 17.07
CA ASN A 717 -13.57 -13.85 17.28
C ASN A 717 -13.41 -12.48 16.59
N ASN A 718 -12.25 -11.83 16.73
CA ASN A 718 -11.99 -10.53 16.11
C ASN A 718 -11.98 -10.61 14.59
N LEU A 719 -11.41 -11.67 14.00
CA LEU A 719 -11.44 -11.88 12.55
C LEU A 719 -12.88 -11.90 12.04
N PHE A 720 -13.80 -12.64 12.68
CA PHE A 720 -15.21 -12.70 12.25
C PHE A 720 -15.98 -11.39 12.49
N LYS A 721 -15.52 -10.51 13.38
CA LYS A 721 -16.08 -9.16 13.55
C LYS A 721 -15.54 -8.15 12.53
N LEU A 722 -14.38 -8.42 11.95
CA LEU A 722 -13.72 -7.59 10.92
C LEU A 722 -13.92 -8.14 9.50
N MET A 723 -14.53 -9.33 9.37
CA MET A 723 -14.72 -10.00 8.08
C MET A 723 -15.81 -9.30 7.26
N PRO A 724 -15.68 -9.21 5.93
CA PRO A 724 -16.69 -8.57 5.09
C PRO A 724 -18.08 -9.15 5.27
N THR A 725 -19.09 -8.27 5.30
CA THR A 725 -20.51 -8.63 5.44
C THR A 725 -20.95 -9.64 4.36
N GLU A 726 -20.47 -9.46 3.13
CA GLU A 726 -20.71 -10.38 2.00
C GLU A 726 -20.23 -11.81 2.25
N VAL A 727 -19.11 -11.96 2.95
CA VAL A 727 -18.52 -13.26 3.28
C VAL A 727 -19.35 -13.94 4.36
N LEU A 728 -19.71 -13.21 5.42
CA LEU A 728 -20.52 -13.74 6.53
C LEU A 728 -21.90 -14.22 6.08
N HIS A 729 -22.53 -13.50 5.14
CA HIS A 729 -23.85 -13.87 4.60
C HIS A 729 -23.80 -14.85 3.42
N CYS A 730 -22.62 -15.11 2.84
CA CYS A 730 -22.42 -16.01 1.69
C CYS A 730 -23.30 -15.64 0.49
N ASN A 731 -23.28 -14.36 0.09
CA ASN A 731 -24.05 -13.89 -1.06
C ASN A 731 -23.59 -14.60 -2.35
N GLU A 732 -24.43 -15.47 -2.91
CA GLU A 732 -24.09 -16.40 -4.00
C GLU A 732 -23.47 -15.70 -5.24
N GLY A 733 -23.82 -14.43 -5.50
CA GLY A 733 -23.31 -13.64 -6.63
C GLY A 733 -21.92 -13.00 -6.44
N LYS A 734 -21.46 -12.79 -5.20
CA LYS A 734 -20.14 -12.19 -4.89
C LYS A 734 -19.14 -13.19 -4.33
N SER A 735 -19.54 -14.46 -4.13
CA SER A 735 -18.68 -15.50 -3.53
C SER A 735 -17.36 -15.70 -4.28
N LYS A 736 -17.37 -15.58 -5.61
CA LYS A 736 -16.15 -15.73 -6.43
C LYS A 736 -15.15 -14.60 -6.20
N TYR A 737 -15.61 -13.37 -5.97
CA TYR A 737 -14.73 -12.20 -5.75
C TYR A 737 -13.90 -12.36 -4.48
N PHE A 738 -14.51 -12.86 -3.40
CA PHE A 738 -13.80 -13.06 -2.13
C PHE A 738 -13.05 -14.38 -2.05
N MET A 739 -13.23 -15.30 -3.00
CA MET A 739 -12.57 -16.61 -2.96
C MET A 739 -11.05 -16.46 -2.96
N ASP A 740 -10.53 -15.61 -3.84
CA ASP A 740 -9.08 -15.37 -3.97
C ASP A 740 -8.49 -14.82 -2.66
N ASN A 741 -9.27 -14.04 -1.88
CA ASN A 741 -8.84 -13.47 -0.60
C ASN A 741 -8.52 -14.53 0.49
N PHE A 742 -9.01 -15.77 0.34
CA PHE A 742 -8.71 -16.88 1.25
C PHE A 742 -7.58 -17.78 0.73
N LEU A 743 -7.24 -17.70 -0.56
CA LEU A 743 -6.35 -18.65 -1.24
C LEU A 743 -4.93 -18.12 -1.36
N GLU A 744 -4.79 -16.83 -1.65
CA GLU A 744 -3.49 -16.20 -1.91
C GLU A 744 -3.15 -15.21 -0.81
N LYS A 745 -1.85 -15.09 -0.52
CA LYS A 745 -1.36 -14.09 0.43
C LYS A 745 -1.46 -12.72 -0.23
N PRO A 746 -2.06 -11.71 0.43
CA PRO A 746 -2.08 -10.36 -0.13
C PRO A 746 -0.65 -9.82 -0.29
N GLU A 747 -0.38 -9.20 -1.43
CA GLU A 747 0.85 -8.43 -1.61
C GLU A 747 0.81 -7.20 -0.67
N MET A 748 1.95 -6.93 -0.04
CA MET A 748 2.08 -5.90 0.99
C MET A 748 3.37 -5.10 0.77
N HIS A 749 3.54 -4.54 -0.41
CA HIS A 749 4.65 -3.62 -0.66
C HIS A 749 4.42 -2.31 0.10
N VAL A 750 5.51 -1.67 0.50
CA VAL A 750 5.48 -0.38 1.22
C VAL A 750 4.87 0.74 0.36
N THR A 751 4.84 0.54 -0.96
CA THR A 751 4.23 1.42 -1.96
C THR A 751 2.75 1.11 -2.23
N ASP A 752 2.20 0.03 -1.69
CA ASP A 752 0.79 -0.29 -1.91
C ASP A 752 -0.11 0.63 -1.08
N THR A 753 -1.30 0.92 -1.60
CA THR A 753 -2.37 1.57 -0.85
C THR A 753 -2.79 0.73 0.36
N CYS A 754 -3.04 1.40 1.47
CA CYS A 754 -3.49 0.82 2.72
C CYS A 754 -4.92 1.31 3.01
N ASN A 755 -5.89 0.67 2.36
CA ASN A 755 -7.31 0.99 2.50
C ASN A 755 -8.05 -0.06 3.37
N GLY A 756 -9.36 0.17 3.61
CA GLY A 756 -10.20 -0.78 4.35
C GLY A 756 -10.27 -2.16 3.70
N GLU A 757 -10.31 -2.23 2.37
CA GLU A 757 -10.32 -3.50 1.62
C GLU A 757 -9.07 -4.36 1.90
N LYS A 758 -7.93 -3.71 2.16
CA LYS A 758 -6.69 -4.42 2.52
C LYS A 758 -6.77 -5.08 3.89
N ILE A 759 -7.47 -4.46 4.86
CA ILE A 759 -7.78 -5.09 6.15
C ILE A 759 -8.70 -6.29 5.91
N GLU A 760 -9.76 -6.11 5.12
CA GLU A 760 -10.72 -7.17 4.80
C GLU A 760 -10.05 -8.38 4.14
N TYR A 761 -9.18 -8.16 3.15
CA TYR A 761 -8.38 -9.23 2.54
C TYR A 761 -7.51 -9.89 3.61
N LEU A 762 -6.72 -9.12 4.37
CA LEU A 762 -5.83 -9.68 5.38
C LEU A 762 -6.59 -10.52 6.44
N VAL A 763 -7.81 -10.11 6.81
CA VAL A 763 -8.68 -10.88 7.72
C VAL A 763 -9.09 -12.23 7.13
N CYS A 764 -9.52 -12.26 5.86
CA CYS A 764 -9.87 -13.50 5.15
C CYS A 764 -8.66 -14.45 5.03
N TRP A 765 -7.52 -13.91 4.61
CA TRP A 765 -6.26 -14.65 4.50
C TRP A 765 -5.80 -15.21 5.85
N LEU A 766 -5.84 -14.39 6.91
CA LEU A 766 -5.43 -14.83 8.24
C LEU A 766 -6.34 -15.91 8.81
N TYR A 767 -7.64 -15.86 8.50
CA TYR A 767 -8.56 -16.94 8.86
C TYR A 767 -8.19 -18.25 8.15
N SER A 768 -8.00 -18.23 6.83
CA SER A 768 -7.62 -19.43 6.08
C SER A 768 -6.26 -19.97 6.56
N LEU A 769 -5.32 -19.08 6.85
CA LEU A 769 -4.00 -19.45 7.38
C LEU A 769 -4.12 -20.06 8.78
N ALA A 770 -4.93 -19.51 9.68
CA ALA A 770 -5.18 -20.08 11.00
C ALA A 770 -5.81 -21.48 10.92
N VAL A 771 -6.81 -21.65 10.05
CA VAL A 771 -7.47 -22.95 9.78
C VAL A 771 -6.46 -23.97 9.24
N THR A 772 -5.54 -23.53 8.38
CA THR A 772 -4.53 -24.40 7.75
C THR A 772 -3.39 -24.78 8.70
N GLN A 773 -2.86 -23.82 9.47
CA GLN A 773 -1.68 -24.05 10.30
C GLN A 773 -2.01 -24.54 11.72
N LEU A 774 -3.16 -24.17 12.27
CA LEU A 774 -3.57 -24.52 13.65
C LEU A 774 -4.98 -25.16 13.71
N PRO A 775 -5.29 -26.16 12.87
CA PRO A 775 -6.64 -26.73 12.75
C PRO A 775 -7.19 -27.30 14.07
N ALA A 776 -6.33 -27.84 14.95
CA ALA A 776 -6.77 -28.40 16.23
C ALA A 776 -7.32 -27.32 17.18
N LEU A 777 -6.63 -26.17 17.25
CA LEU A 777 -7.07 -25.06 18.09
C LEU A 777 -8.30 -24.36 17.51
N VAL A 778 -8.35 -24.19 16.17
CA VAL A 778 -9.54 -23.65 15.49
C VAL A 778 -10.76 -24.54 15.71
N ARG A 779 -10.59 -25.88 15.65
CA ARG A 779 -11.66 -26.83 15.96
C ARG A 779 -12.13 -26.69 17.41
N GLN A 780 -11.20 -26.60 18.37
CA GLN A 780 -11.52 -26.42 19.77
C GLN A 780 -12.34 -25.14 20.00
N TRP A 781 -11.91 -24.01 19.40
CA TRP A 781 -12.65 -22.76 19.41
C TRP A 781 -14.06 -22.93 18.83
N TRP A 782 -14.17 -23.48 17.61
CA TRP A 782 -15.45 -23.70 16.93
C TRP A 782 -16.43 -24.54 17.75
N THR A 783 -15.96 -25.61 18.39
CA THR A 783 -16.81 -26.45 19.26
C THR A 783 -17.30 -25.75 20.52
N GLY A 784 -16.62 -24.68 20.94
CA GLY A 784 -17.01 -23.86 22.09
C GLY A 784 -17.98 -22.72 21.76
N LEU A 785 -18.26 -22.47 20.48
CA LEU A 785 -19.14 -21.38 20.04
C LEU A 785 -20.62 -21.72 20.24
N GLU A 786 -21.44 -20.68 20.34
CA GLU A 786 -22.89 -20.81 20.26
C GLU A 786 -23.31 -21.38 18.89
N THR A 787 -24.37 -22.20 18.89
CA THR A 787 -24.78 -22.96 17.69
C THR A 787 -25.01 -22.09 16.45
N LYS A 788 -25.59 -20.90 16.60
CA LYS A 788 -25.82 -19.98 15.47
C LYS A 788 -24.51 -19.48 14.86
N VAL A 789 -23.57 -19.06 15.70
CA VAL A 789 -22.26 -18.58 15.26
C VAL A 789 -21.45 -19.70 14.65
N ALA A 790 -21.45 -20.89 15.27
CA ALA A 790 -20.78 -22.07 14.76
C ALA A 790 -21.25 -22.44 13.34
N GLN A 791 -22.53 -22.26 13.02
CA GLN A 791 -23.08 -22.47 11.67
C GLN A 791 -22.58 -21.45 10.64
N VAL A 792 -22.40 -20.18 11.05
CA VAL A 792 -21.82 -19.15 10.17
C VAL A 792 -20.37 -19.50 9.86
N VAL A 793 -19.58 -19.80 10.89
CA VAL A 793 -18.18 -20.23 10.76
C VAL A 793 -18.06 -21.47 9.87
N GLU A 794 -18.90 -22.48 10.09
CA GLU A 794 -18.91 -23.71 9.30
C GLU A 794 -19.22 -23.44 7.82
N ARG A 795 -20.18 -22.55 7.53
CA ARG A 795 -20.53 -22.17 6.17
C ARG A 795 -19.38 -21.46 5.46
N VAL A 796 -18.78 -20.45 6.10
CA VAL A 796 -17.62 -19.71 5.57
C VAL A 796 -16.46 -20.67 5.30
N THR A 797 -16.14 -21.55 6.26
CA THR A 797 -15.05 -22.52 6.09
C THR A 797 -15.31 -23.47 4.93
N THR A 798 -16.51 -24.04 4.86
CA THR A 798 -16.88 -25.02 3.83
C THR A 798 -16.78 -24.42 2.44
N LEU A 799 -17.24 -23.18 2.27
CA LEU A 799 -17.29 -22.48 0.99
C LEU A 799 -15.92 -21.97 0.53
N TYR A 800 -15.17 -21.30 1.42
CA TYR A 800 -13.96 -20.55 1.03
C TYR A 800 -12.65 -21.28 1.31
N VAL A 801 -12.60 -22.19 2.29
CA VAL A 801 -11.33 -22.79 2.78
C VAL A 801 -11.28 -24.30 2.53
N SER A 802 -12.31 -25.05 2.94
CA SER A 802 -12.30 -26.51 2.98
C SER A 802 -12.07 -27.15 1.61
N GLN A 803 -12.71 -26.63 0.56
CA GLN A 803 -12.59 -27.19 -0.79
C GLN A 803 -11.14 -27.15 -1.29
N HIS A 804 -10.47 -26.01 -1.13
CA HIS A 804 -9.09 -25.85 -1.57
C HIS A 804 -8.13 -26.67 -0.70
N LEU A 805 -8.27 -26.59 0.63
CA LEU A 805 -7.40 -27.32 1.56
C LEU A 805 -7.47 -28.83 1.35
N CYS A 806 -8.67 -29.39 1.13
CA CYS A 806 -8.83 -30.81 0.83
C CYS A 806 -8.08 -31.19 -0.45
N VAL A 807 -8.22 -30.40 -1.52
CA VAL A 807 -7.52 -30.65 -2.79
C VAL A 807 -6.00 -30.58 -2.60
N GLN A 808 -5.52 -29.60 -1.84
CA GLN A 808 -4.09 -29.44 -1.54
C GLN A 808 -3.53 -30.64 -0.77
N GLU A 809 -4.18 -31.07 0.31
CA GLU A 809 -3.76 -32.25 1.10
C GLU A 809 -3.75 -33.53 0.25
N LEU A 810 -4.81 -33.76 -0.54
CA LEU A 810 -4.91 -34.94 -1.39
C LEU A 810 -3.84 -34.96 -2.48
N ASN A 811 -3.55 -33.80 -3.09
CA ASN A 811 -2.48 -33.65 -4.08
C ASN A 811 -1.09 -33.87 -3.47
N ASP A 812 -0.84 -33.39 -2.25
CA ASP A 812 0.43 -33.60 -1.54
C ASP A 812 0.68 -35.10 -1.28
N ILE A 813 -0.35 -35.83 -0.87
CA ILE A 813 -0.28 -37.29 -0.68
C ILE A 813 -0.04 -38.01 -2.01
N MET A 814 -0.71 -37.59 -3.10
CA MET A 814 -0.51 -38.18 -4.43
C MET A 814 0.94 -38.02 -4.93
N LYS A 815 1.60 -36.89 -4.63
CA LYS A 815 3.01 -36.67 -5.00
C LYS A 815 3.96 -37.61 -4.28
N HIS A 816 3.66 -37.98 -3.04
CA HIS A 816 4.55 -38.78 -2.19
C HIS A 816 4.16 -40.28 -2.08
N GLN A 817 3.12 -40.72 -2.80
CA GLN A 817 2.52 -42.07 -2.68
C GLN A 817 3.49 -43.27 -2.82
N SER A 818 4.64 -43.09 -3.48
CA SER A 818 5.63 -44.16 -3.76
C SER A 818 6.78 -44.22 -2.75
N GLN A 819 6.78 -43.42 -1.68
CA GLN A 819 7.87 -43.41 -0.70
C GLN A 819 7.88 -44.62 0.24
N PHE A 820 6.74 -45.31 0.40
CA PHE A 820 6.63 -46.44 1.30
C PHE A 820 6.93 -47.76 0.60
N LYS A 821 7.74 -48.63 1.24
CA LYS A 821 8.12 -49.93 0.68
C LYS A 821 6.99 -50.96 0.77
N ASN A 822 6.32 -51.01 1.92
CA ASN A 822 5.32 -52.03 2.25
C ASN A 822 3.88 -51.49 2.20
N MET A 823 3.68 -50.21 1.84
CA MET A 823 2.38 -49.55 1.83
C MET A 823 2.08 -48.95 0.47
N VAL A 824 0.88 -49.18 -0.04
CA VAL A 824 0.35 -48.58 -1.27
C VAL A 824 -0.77 -47.62 -0.90
N ILE A 825 -0.70 -46.38 -1.38
CA ILE A 825 -1.73 -45.37 -1.15
C ILE A 825 -2.57 -45.20 -2.41
N LYS A 826 -3.89 -45.15 -2.24
CA LYS A 826 -4.87 -44.80 -3.27
C LYS A 826 -5.66 -43.59 -2.80
N VAL A 827 -5.71 -42.55 -3.63
CA VAL A 827 -6.45 -41.31 -3.35
C VAL A 827 -7.66 -41.23 -4.26
N MET A 828 -8.82 -40.88 -3.71
CA MET A 828 -10.09 -40.68 -4.43
C MET A 828 -10.56 -39.22 -4.24
N PRO A 829 -10.07 -38.27 -5.06
CA PRO A 829 -10.32 -36.84 -4.84
C PRO A 829 -11.80 -36.43 -4.80
N THR A 830 -12.63 -36.99 -5.68
CA THR A 830 -14.06 -36.72 -5.74
C THR A 830 -14.83 -37.20 -4.51
N ALA A 831 -14.39 -38.30 -3.90
CA ALA A 831 -14.97 -38.83 -2.66
C ALA A 831 -14.33 -38.23 -1.40
N ARG A 832 -13.25 -37.44 -1.55
CA ARG A 832 -12.40 -36.94 -0.45
C ARG A 832 -11.92 -38.07 0.47
N GLU A 833 -11.55 -39.20 -0.14
CA GLU A 833 -11.17 -40.43 0.56
C GLU A 833 -9.74 -40.85 0.21
N ILE A 834 -9.00 -41.34 1.20
CA ILE A 834 -7.65 -41.90 1.06
C ILE A 834 -7.66 -43.32 1.61
N THR A 835 -7.18 -44.28 0.81
CA THR A 835 -7.03 -45.68 1.21
C THR A 835 -5.55 -46.04 1.24
N ALA A 836 -5.02 -46.39 2.40
CA ALA A 836 -3.66 -46.88 2.55
C ALA A 836 -3.67 -48.40 2.84
N VAL A 837 -2.99 -49.17 2.00
CA VAL A 837 -2.94 -50.64 2.08
C VAL A 837 -1.51 -51.08 2.39
N TYR A 838 -1.27 -51.52 3.62
CA TYR A 838 -0.01 -52.11 4.04
C TYR A 838 0.00 -53.63 3.78
N THR A 839 1.03 -54.15 3.13
CA THR A 839 1.14 -55.56 2.72
C THR A 839 2.37 -56.24 3.33
N ILE A 840 2.17 -57.41 3.96
CA ILE A 840 3.24 -58.30 4.43
C ILE A 840 2.83 -59.77 4.23
N ASP A 841 3.68 -60.59 3.60
CA ASP A 841 3.44 -62.02 3.31
C ASP A 841 2.03 -62.34 2.75
N GLU A 842 1.58 -61.55 1.76
CA GLU A 842 0.24 -61.62 1.13
C GLU A 842 -0.95 -61.20 2.05
N VAL A 843 -0.70 -60.79 3.29
CA VAL A 843 -1.70 -60.22 4.20
C VAL A 843 -1.74 -58.70 4.05
N GLN A 844 -2.94 -58.16 3.90
CA GLN A 844 -3.18 -56.72 3.74
C GLN A 844 -3.90 -56.15 4.96
N VAL A 845 -3.41 -55.01 5.45
CA VAL A 845 -4.08 -54.13 6.41
C VAL A 845 -4.46 -52.86 5.68
N GLU A 846 -5.73 -52.49 5.75
CA GLU A 846 -6.27 -51.35 5.03
C GLU A 846 -6.72 -50.26 6.02
N LEU A 847 -6.32 -49.02 5.75
CA LEU A 847 -6.73 -47.82 6.45
C LEU A 847 -7.47 -46.91 5.47
N VAL A 848 -8.73 -46.59 5.77
CA VAL A 848 -9.57 -45.68 4.98
C VAL A 848 -9.77 -44.40 5.77
N ILE A 849 -9.46 -43.25 5.16
CA ILE A 849 -9.56 -41.92 5.75
C ILE A 849 -10.51 -41.10 4.87
N SER A 850 -11.62 -40.62 5.44
CA SER A 850 -12.58 -39.75 4.74
C SER A 850 -12.58 -38.34 5.34
N LEU A 851 -12.43 -37.33 4.50
CA LEU A 851 -12.46 -35.92 4.90
C LEU A 851 -13.90 -35.38 4.80
N PRO A 852 -14.44 -34.73 5.85
CA PRO A 852 -15.77 -34.14 5.81
C PRO A 852 -15.86 -32.90 4.89
N ALA A 853 -17.08 -32.45 4.62
CA ALA A 853 -17.34 -31.28 3.78
C ALA A 853 -16.66 -30.00 4.31
N ASN A 854 -16.68 -29.84 5.63
CA ASN A 854 -16.17 -28.71 6.41
C ASN A 854 -14.77 -28.96 6.99
N TYR A 855 -13.97 -29.88 6.42
CA TYR A 855 -12.60 -30.15 6.89
C TYR A 855 -11.76 -28.85 6.85
N PRO A 856 -11.03 -28.48 7.91
CA PRO A 856 -10.67 -29.28 9.06
C PRO A 856 -11.51 -28.99 10.32
N LEU A 857 -12.69 -28.35 10.26
CA LEU A 857 -13.56 -28.19 11.43
C LEU A 857 -14.20 -29.51 11.86
N GLY A 858 -14.70 -30.29 10.90
CA GLY A 858 -15.13 -31.67 11.12
C GLY A 858 -13.93 -32.61 11.26
N GLY A 859 -14.01 -33.58 12.17
CA GLY A 859 -12.95 -34.58 12.38
C GLY A 859 -12.87 -35.56 11.22
N LEU A 860 -11.74 -36.26 11.09
CA LEU A 860 -11.56 -37.29 10.06
C LEU A 860 -12.30 -38.57 10.47
N ASP A 861 -13.02 -39.17 9.51
CA ASP A 861 -13.47 -40.55 9.69
C ASP A 861 -12.35 -41.50 9.27
N VAL A 862 -11.85 -42.29 10.22
CA VAL A 862 -10.71 -43.18 10.02
C VAL A 862 -11.13 -44.60 10.37
N GLN A 863 -11.22 -45.44 9.35
CA GLN A 863 -11.65 -46.83 9.45
C GLN A 863 -10.50 -47.78 9.13
N CYS A 864 -10.41 -48.91 9.83
CA CYS A 864 -9.39 -49.93 9.57
C CYS A 864 -10.05 -51.25 9.17
N ASN A 865 -9.88 -51.61 7.90
CA ASN A 865 -10.45 -52.79 7.29
C ASN A 865 -9.41 -53.93 7.35
N LYS A 866 -9.83 -55.08 7.89
CA LYS A 866 -9.02 -56.28 8.19
C LYS A 866 -7.99 -56.09 9.31
N GLN A 867 -8.20 -56.80 10.42
CA GLN A 867 -7.33 -56.75 11.60
C GLN A 867 -6.36 -57.93 11.63
N ILE A 868 -5.08 -57.66 11.87
CA ILE A 868 -4.09 -58.68 12.23
C ILE A 868 -4.44 -59.25 13.62
N GLY A 869 -4.53 -60.56 13.73
CA GLY A 869 -4.99 -61.27 14.92
C GLY A 869 -4.12 -61.01 16.16
N GLY A 870 -4.71 -60.36 17.17
CA GLY A 870 -4.08 -60.12 18.48
C GLY A 870 -3.18 -58.87 18.55
N THR A 871 -3.40 -57.87 17.70
CA THR A 871 -2.69 -56.56 17.73
C THR A 871 -3.64 -55.41 18.14
N ASN A 872 -3.11 -54.45 18.92
CA ASN A 872 -3.84 -53.25 19.36
C ASN A 872 -3.94 -52.20 18.24
N HIS A 873 -4.63 -52.50 17.14
CA HIS A 873 -4.86 -51.55 16.03
C HIS A 873 -5.48 -50.23 16.52
N LYS A 874 -6.30 -50.29 17.57
CA LYS A 874 -6.84 -49.11 18.25
C LYS A 874 -5.76 -48.13 18.72
N GLN A 875 -4.60 -48.62 19.15
CA GLN A 875 -3.50 -47.77 19.62
C GLN A 875 -2.86 -46.99 18.46
N TRP A 876 -2.62 -47.64 17.32
CA TRP A 876 -2.06 -46.97 16.14
C TRP A 876 -3.06 -45.99 15.52
N LEU A 877 -4.36 -46.34 15.49
CA LEU A 877 -5.43 -45.41 15.09
C LEU A 877 -5.51 -44.19 16.01
N LEU A 878 -5.40 -44.39 17.33
CA LEU A 878 -5.36 -43.29 18.30
C LEU A 878 -4.13 -42.41 18.09
N GLN A 879 -2.95 -43.00 17.79
CA GLN A 879 -1.74 -42.24 17.50
C GLN A 879 -1.88 -41.42 16.21
N PHE A 880 -2.46 -42.00 15.16
CA PHE A 880 -2.78 -41.29 13.92
C PHE A 880 -3.71 -40.10 14.19
N LYS A 881 -4.86 -40.35 14.84
CA LYS A 881 -5.82 -39.29 15.17
C LYS A 881 -5.23 -38.23 16.09
N LYS A 882 -4.40 -38.61 17.05
CA LYS A 882 -3.68 -37.65 17.92
C LYS A 882 -2.75 -36.76 17.09
N CYS A 883 -1.98 -37.33 16.18
CA CYS A 883 -1.06 -36.59 15.33
C CYS A 883 -1.80 -35.57 14.44
N VAL A 884 -2.83 -36.02 13.73
CA VAL A 884 -3.52 -35.19 12.73
C VAL A 884 -4.56 -34.25 13.37
N GLU A 885 -5.41 -34.75 14.27
CA GLU A 885 -6.53 -33.96 14.81
C GLU A 885 -6.15 -33.10 16.02
N HIS A 886 -5.11 -33.46 16.78
CA HIS A 886 -4.76 -32.79 18.05
C HIS A 886 -3.38 -32.11 18.05
N GLN A 887 -2.45 -32.54 17.20
CA GLN A 887 -1.08 -32.00 17.16
C GLN A 887 -0.80 -31.14 15.93
N ASN A 888 -1.83 -30.72 15.19
CA ASN A 888 -1.70 -29.90 13.97
C ASN A 888 -0.77 -30.54 12.92
N GLY A 889 -0.69 -31.87 12.89
CA GLY A 889 0.07 -32.63 11.89
C GLY A 889 -0.71 -32.77 10.58
N ARG A 890 0.01 -32.89 9.46
CA ARG A 890 -0.62 -33.15 8.16
C ARG A 890 -1.07 -34.61 8.06
N ILE A 891 -1.98 -34.92 7.13
CA ILE A 891 -2.43 -36.31 6.93
C ILE A 891 -1.24 -37.21 6.55
N TRP A 892 -0.30 -36.68 5.76
CA TRP A 892 0.94 -37.34 5.39
C TRP A 892 1.81 -37.74 6.60
N ASP A 893 1.92 -36.87 7.60
CA ASP A 893 2.66 -37.16 8.85
C ASP A 893 2.03 -38.34 9.59
N GLY A 894 0.69 -38.34 9.65
CA GLY A 894 -0.09 -39.44 10.20
C GLY A 894 0.15 -40.76 9.47
N LEU A 895 0.11 -40.75 8.14
CA LEU A 895 0.36 -41.94 7.30
C LEU A 895 1.78 -42.47 7.48
N SER A 896 2.77 -41.57 7.54
CA SER A 896 4.17 -41.90 7.78
C SER A 896 4.37 -42.53 9.17
N LEU A 897 3.73 -41.97 10.20
CA LEU A 897 3.74 -42.52 11.55
C LEU A 897 3.09 -43.91 11.60
N TRP A 898 1.96 -44.10 10.91
CA TRP A 898 1.28 -45.38 10.83
C TRP A 898 2.13 -46.45 10.15
N ASN A 899 2.74 -46.13 9.01
CA ASN A 899 3.67 -47.03 8.31
C ASN A 899 4.87 -47.40 9.18
N ASN A 900 5.54 -46.40 9.79
CA ASN A 900 6.72 -46.65 10.64
C ASN A 900 6.39 -47.53 11.86
N ASN A 901 5.20 -47.36 12.44
CA ASN A 901 4.74 -48.21 13.54
C ASN A 901 4.51 -49.67 13.10
N LEU A 902 3.99 -49.88 11.88
CA LEU A 902 3.82 -51.21 11.29
C LEU A 902 5.17 -51.84 10.93
N ASP A 903 6.05 -51.11 10.25
CA ASP A 903 7.39 -51.59 9.91
C ASP A 903 8.15 -52.03 11.16
N LYS A 904 8.23 -51.17 12.20
CA LYS A 904 8.85 -51.50 13.49
C LYS A 904 8.21 -52.69 14.19
N LYS A 905 6.91 -52.93 13.97
CA LYS A 905 6.21 -54.06 14.58
C LYS A 905 6.64 -55.40 13.97
N PHE A 906 6.92 -55.42 12.68
CA PHE A 906 7.31 -56.62 11.94
C PHE A 906 8.83 -56.77 11.78
N GLU A 907 9.59 -55.72 12.04
CA GLU A 907 11.04 -55.75 12.07
C GLU A 907 11.56 -56.79 13.08
N GLY A 908 12.37 -57.75 12.60
CA GLY A 908 12.97 -58.80 13.42
C GLY A 908 12.02 -59.92 13.88
N VAL A 909 10.77 -59.97 13.40
CA VAL A 909 9.86 -61.08 13.71
C VAL A 909 10.25 -62.30 12.88
N GLU A 910 10.72 -63.37 13.54
CA GLU A 910 11.02 -64.64 12.88
C GLU A 910 9.78 -65.25 12.21
N GLU A 911 9.94 -65.73 10.98
CA GLU A 911 8.91 -66.48 10.25
C GLU A 911 8.57 -67.82 10.91
N CYS A 912 7.36 -68.34 10.64
CA CYS A 912 7.01 -69.68 11.07
C CYS A 912 7.77 -70.72 10.24
N TYR A 913 8.53 -71.59 10.90
CA TYR A 913 9.33 -72.64 10.24
C TYR A 913 8.51 -73.81 9.66
N ILE A 914 7.17 -73.72 9.63
CA ILE A 914 6.29 -74.68 8.94
C ILE A 914 5.74 -74.09 7.65
N CYS A 915 5.22 -72.86 7.68
CA CYS A 915 4.59 -72.22 6.52
C CYS A 915 5.43 -71.10 5.89
N TYR A 916 6.62 -70.83 6.44
CA TYR A 916 7.56 -69.79 5.99
C TYR A 916 6.90 -68.41 5.83
N ALA A 917 6.01 -68.07 6.77
CA ALA A 917 5.32 -66.79 6.79
C ALA A 917 5.35 -66.21 8.20
N VAL A 918 5.45 -64.88 8.30
CA VAL A 918 5.32 -64.13 9.54
C VAL A 918 3.86 -64.15 10.00
N LEU A 919 2.90 -64.06 9.10
CA LEU A 919 1.46 -64.14 9.42
C LEU A 919 0.81 -65.42 8.90
N HIS A 920 0.03 -66.09 9.75
CA HIS A 920 -0.71 -67.27 9.33
C HIS A 920 -1.91 -66.89 8.43
N ARG A 921 -2.00 -67.49 7.23
CA ARG A 921 -3.02 -67.14 6.20
C ARG A 921 -4.48 -67.16 6.65
N GLY A 922 -4.83 -67.97 7.66
CA GLY A 922 -6.23 -68.11 8.12
C GLY A 922 -6.55 -67.46 9.47
N THR A 923 -5.54 -67.17 10.30
CA THR A 923 -5.74 -66.62 11.65
C THR A 923 -5.12 -65.24 11.83
N TYR A 924 -4.29 -64.81 10.88
CA TYR A 924 -3.56 -63.54 10.91
C TYR A 924 -2.74 -63.33 12.19
N GLN A 925 -2.33 -64.42 12.85
CA GLN A 925 -1.52 -64.37 14.07
C GLN A 925 -0.04 -64.57 13.74
N MET A 926 0.83 -63.95 14.53
CA MET A 926 2.28 -64.16 14.49
C MET A 926 2.70 -65.48 15.16
N PRO A 927 3.92 -66.01 14.88
CA PRO A 927 4.40 -67.25 15.46
C PRO A 927 4.73 -67.03 16.94
N LYS A 928 3.86 -67.52 17.83
CA LYS A 928 4.01 -67.32 19.29
C LYS A 928 4.65 -68.51 20.00
N LEU A 929 4.55 -69.72 19.42
CA LEU A 929 5.01 -70.94 20.07
C LEU A 929 6.46 -71.22 19.67
N SER A 930 7.37 -71.25 20.65
CA SER A 930 8.80 -71.52 20.45
C SER A 930 9.15 -72.90 21.01
N CYS A 931 9.89 -73.70 20.25
CA CYS A 931 10.42 -74.97 20.74
C CYS A 931 11.46 -74.72 21.83
N GLN A 932 11.37 -75.40 22.97
CA GLN A 932 12.32 -75.18 24.06
C GLN A 932 13.76 -75.59 23.74
N THR A 933 13.95 -76.59 22.87
CA THR A 933 15.29 -77.04 22.44
C THR A 933 15.90 -76.13 21.37
N CYS A 934 15.26 -76.01 20.20
CA CYS A 934 15.86 -75.32 19.05
C CYS A 934 15.46 -73.84 18.92
N LYS A 935 14.60 -73.34 19.82
CA LYS A 935 14.09 -71.95 19.90
C LYS A 935 13.31 -71.43 18.68
N LYS A 936 13.25 -72.20 17.59
CA LYS A 936 12.46 -71.90 16.38
C LYS A 936 10.97 -71.72 16.72
N LYS A 937 10.34 -70.73 16.07
CA LYS A 937 8.95 -70.31 16.33
C LYS A 937 7.96 -70.82 15.29
N PHE A 938 6.71 -71.01 15.73
CA PHE A 938 5.63 -71.56 14.94
C PHE A 938 4.30 -70.86 15.23
N HIS A 939 3.43 -70.73 14.22
CA HIS A 939 2.03 -70.38 14.44
C HIS A 939 1.32 -71.51 15.18
N SER A 940 0.45 -71.16 16.11
CA SER A 940 -0.36 -72.14 16.85
C SER A 940 -1.12 -73.07 15.88
N ALA A 941 -1.76 -72.51 14.85
CA ALA A 941 -2.49 -73.28 13.85
C ALA A 941 -1.60 -74.26 13.06
N CYS A 942 -0.42 -73.82 12.61
CA CYS A 942 0.54 -74.66 11.90
C CYS A 942 1.05 -75.80 12.77
N LEU A 943 1.42 -75.50 14.02
CA LEU A 943 1.96 -76.47 14.96
C LEU A 943 0.89 -77.49 15.40
N TYR A 944 -0.33 -77.04 15.71
CA TYR A 944 -1.43 -77.95 16.04
C TYR A 944 -1.81 -78.85 14.86
N LYS A 945 -1.83 -78.32 13.63
CA LYS A 945 -2.03 -79.13 12.42
C LYS A 945 -0.91 -80.16 12.26
N TRP A 946 0.35 -79.78 12.51
CA TRP A 946 1.49 -80.68 12.50
C TRP A 946 1.34 -81.82 13.51
N PHE A 947 1.01 -81.53 14.78
CA PHE A 947 0.79 -82.56 15.81
C PHE A 947 -0.35 -83.51 15.46
N ARG A 948 -1.46 -82.98 14.93
CA ARG A 948 -2.59 -83.81 14.48
C ARG A 948 -2.22 -84.73 13.31
N THR A 949 -1.41 -84.25 12.37
CA THR A 949 -1.08 -85.01 11.14
C THR A 949 0.05 -86.01 11.37
N SER A 950 1.00 -85.71 12.26
CA SER A 950 2.15 -86.58 12.58
C SER A 950 1.89 -87.58 13.72
N CYS A 951 0.75 -87.46 14.40
CA CYS A 951 0.38 -88.22 15.61
C CYS A 951 1.44 -88.17 16.73
N LYS A 952 2.33 -87.16 16.73
CA LYS A 952 3.41 -86.98 17.71
C LYS A 952 3.56 -85.51 18.07
N SER A 953 3.71 -85.23 19.36
CA SER A 953 3.93 -83.87 19.90
C SER A 953 5.39 -83.42 19.78
N SER A 954 6.04 -83.70 18.65
CA SER A 954 7.47 -83.43 18.44
C SER A 954 7.69 -82.23 17.52
N CYS A 955 8.71 -81.42 17.82
CA CYS A 955 9.12 -80.27 17.03
C CYS A 955 9.39 -80.65 15.55
N PRO A 956 8.80 -79.94 14.57
CA PRO A 956 9.03 -80.20 13.14
C PRO A 956 10.51 -80.11 12.73
N ILE A 957 11.31 -79.31 13.45
CA ILE A 957 12.70 -79.01 13.08
C ILE A 957 13.69 -79.92 13.80
N CYS A 958 13.65 -79.98 15.14
CA CYS A 958 14.64 -80.75 15.91
C CYS A 958 14.14 -82.11 16.41
N ARG A 959 12.87 -82.48 16.14
CA ARG A 959 12.23 -83.76 16.49
C ARG A 959 12.15 -84.11 17.99
N ASN A 960 12.63 -83.24 18.89
CA ASN A 960 12.39 -83.38 20.34
C ASN A 960 10.92 -83.14 20.68
N LEU A 961 10.48 -83.65 21.84
CA LEU A 961 9.17 -83.32 22.41
C LEU A 961 9.05 -81.80 22.55
N PHE A 962 7.97 -81.22 22.02
CA PHE A 962 7.83 -79.78 21.85
C PHE A 962 7.59 -79.02 23.15
#